data_AF-A0A7R9UXF2-F1
#
_entry.id   AF-A0A7R9UXF2-F1
#
_cell.length_a   1.000
_cell.length_b   1.000
_cell.length_c   1.000
_cell.angle_alpha   90.00
_cell.angle_beta   90.00
_cell.angle_gamma   90.00
#
_symmetry.space_group_name_H-M   'P 1'
#
loop_
_entity.id
_entity.type
_entity.pdbx_description
1 polymer ?
#
loop_
_entity_poly.entity_id
_entity_poly.type
_entity_poly.pdbx_seq_one_letter_code
_entity_poly.pdbx_strand_id
1 'polypeptide(L)'
;MREGALMQALHFNSLMVDPHNFTGMAGYLERQTDWLHTAVQPPTRVSMPIPITLPISEFTRRQIAGAAAVTLYSSAGKPLAVLRRPEVYAHRKEEIIARCFGAIDPAHPYIGLIASAGDWLLGGEVQLLGKIAYGDGLDQFRLTVNELRAEFARRKADTVFAFQTRNPTHAGHAFLMRDAQRQLKKRGYKNPVLWLSPLGGWTKDSDVPLDVRVQQHDAVINEGMLDAESTVMAIWPAPMIYAGPTEVQFHAKSRRIGGASFFVVGRDPAGMPRSTAGPLKGEDLYNGDHGRYVLSYSPGVGSMEFISFQQVYYDKRDHTMKPKEKARADDFISISGTKMRTLAALGAVPCPAEIPKDLLAAKCIPPGFMVEGGWAKMVDYYQNKETKEWVPYSTMHEPPALAPYAKASGKFNALSFAVSFDRSTPGLAPEAASTPVVSPWHHVALGAPGGHGYQMVVEIPKGTTSKLEVQKGVAGNPIKHDSKKGKVREYTYGLTFFNYGLLPQTWEDPAHRSGNHTGDNDPLDIIELGGAKRRVGEVVPVKVLGNLKLIDQGELDHKILALALDDPKAGAVNSVADLEREMPGVLPALVDWLKMYKTTDGKEVNVLASDVPDSADEAKAVITQCNDAWKKLAVTKAVPYTGFWLP
;
A
#
# COMPACT_ATOMS: atom_id res chain seq x y z
N MET A 1 8.88 9.73 -12.89
CA MET A 1 9.92 10.63 -13.46
C MET A 1 10.42 9.99 -14.74
N ARG A 2 10.88 10.78 -15.72
CA ARG A 2 11.65 10.28 -16.87
C ARG A 2 13.13 10.09 -16.47
N GLU A 3 13.92 9.36 -17.25
CA GLU A 3 15.29 8.99 -16.88
C GLU A 3 16.16 10.22 -16.59
N GLY A 4 16.14 11.21 -17.49
CA GLY A 4 16.92 12.44 -17.31
C GLY A 4 16.57 13.21 -16.03
N ALA A 5 15.29 13.22 -15.63
CA ALA A 5 14.85 13.83 -14.37
C ALA A 5 15.28 13.00 -13.14
N LEU A 6 15.21 11.67 -13.23
CA LEU A 6 15.75 10.80 -12.18
C LEU A 6 17.23 11.10 -11.96
N MET A 7 18.02 11.12 -13.03
CA MET A 7 19.46 11.32 -12.94
C MET A 7 19.80 12.70 -12.37
N GLN A 8 19.05 13.75 -12.73
CA GLN A 8 19.18 15.07 -12.09
C GLN A 8 18.88 15.05 -10.58
N ALA A 9 17.79 14.39 -10.18
CA ALA A 9 17.42 14.25 -8.77
C ALA A 9 18.54 13.55 -7.98
N LEU A 10 19.08 12.45 -8.50
CA LEU A 10 20.13 11.67 -7.86
C LEU A 10 21.48 12.42 -7.74
N HIS A 11 21.83 13.27 -8.70
CA HIS A 11 23.14 13.95 -8.72
C HIS A 11 23.13 15.33 -8.06
N PHE A 12 22.01 16.05 -8.16
CA PHE A 12 21.94 17.46 -7.76
C PHE A 12 20.89 17.75 -6.69
N ASN A 13 20.14 16.74 -6.24
CA ASN A 13 18.98 16.92 -5.37
C ASN A 13 17.99 17.98 -5.88
N SER A 14 17.98 18.22 -7.19
CA SER A 14 17.25 19.30 -7.85
C SER A 14 17.02 18.98 -9.32
N LEU A 15 15.97 19.57 -9.88
CA LEU A 15 15.65 19.48 -11.30
C LEU A 15 15.78 20.84 -11.96
N MET A 16 16.27 20.85 -13.19
CA MET A 16 16.05 21.97 -14.09
C MET A 16 14.56 22.04 -14.44
N VAL A 17 14.00 23.24 -14.32
CA VAL A 17 12.63 23.52 -14.78
C VAL A 17 12.65 24.76 -15.67
N ASP A 18 12.04 24.65 -16.83
CA ASP A 18 11.69 25.79 -17.67
C ASP A 18 10.16 25.94 -17.64
N PRO A 19 9.60 26.61 -16.62
CA PRO A 19 8.15 26.68 -16.42
C PRO A 19 7.42 27.46 -17.54
N HIS A 20 8.15 28.11 -18.45
CA HIS A 20 7.61 28.99 -19.48
C HIS A 20 8.16 28.68 -20.88
N ASN A 21 8.96 27.62 -21.03
CA ASN A 21 9.62 27.24 -22.28
C ASN A 21 10.48 28.38 -22.89
N PHE A 22 11.05 29.28 -22.08
CA PHE A 22 11.82 30.43 -22.58
C PHE A 22 13.12 30.03 -23.28
N THR A 23 13.60 28.81 -23.05
CA THR A 23 14.84 28.27 -23.62
C THR A 23 14.63 27.36 -24.84
N GLY A 24 13.38 27.13 -25.25
CA GLY A 24 13.06 26.14 -26.30
C GLY A 24 13.29 24.68 -25.85
N MET A 25 13.44 24.44 -24.55
CA MET A 25 13.69 23.13 -23.96
C MET A 25 12.41 22.39 -23.52
N ALA A 26 11.24 22.79 -24.01
CA ALA A 26 10.06 21.93 -24.03
C ALA A 26 10.45 20.57 -24.63
N GLY A 27 10.25 19.50 -23.86
CA GLY A 27 10.69 18.15 -24.23
C GLY A 27 12.12 17.79 -23.82
N TYR A 28 12.84 18.60 -23.02
CA TYR A 28 14.10 18.15 -22.40
C TYR A 28 13.88 16.94 -21.49
N LEU A 29 12.73 16.87 -20.82
CA LEU A 29 12.32 15.69 -20.08
C LEU A 29 12.24 14.46 -21.00
N GLU A 30 12.01 14.62 -22.31
CA GLU A 30 11.81 13.55 -23.31
C GLU A 30 13.13 13.11 -24.01
N ARG A 31 14.29 13.69 -23.63
CA ARG A 31 15.60 13.33 -24.22
C ARG A 31 16.44 12.49 -23.25
N GLN A 32 17.07 11.44 -23.77
CA GLN A 32 18.13 10.74 -23.04
C GLN A 32 19.30 11.70 -22.78
N THR A 33 19.76 11.81 -21.53
CA THR A 33 20.69 12.86 -21.13
C THR A 33 22.15 12.49 -21.41
N ASP A 34 22.84 13.28 -22.22
CA ASP A 34 24.31 13.25 -22.37
C ASP A 34 24.96 14.25 -21.38
N TRP A 35 25.33 13.72 -20.22
CA TRP A 35 25.84 14.50 -19.09
C TRP A 35 27.16 15.21 -19.34
N LEU A 36 28.00 14.69 -20.25
CA LEU A 36 29.35 15.19 -20.45
C LEU A 36 29.39 16.40 -21.40
N HIS A 37 28.32 16.63 -22.17
CA HIS A 37 28.35 17.55 -23.31
C HIS A 37 27.23 18.61 -23.33
N THR A 38 26.46 18.78 -22.25
CA THR A 38 25.40 19.80 -22.22
C THR A 38 25.95 21.21 -21.94
N ALA A 39 26.02 22.06 -22.97
CA ALA A 39 26.53 23.44 -22.90
C ALA A 39 25.54 24.48 -22.31
N VAL A 40 24.27 24.12 -22.10
CA VAL A 40 23.21 25.05 -21.67
C VAL A 40 22.72 24.67 -20.28
N GLN A 41 23.02 25.50 -19.28
CA GLN A 41 22.41 25.44 -17.96
C GLN A 41 21.14 26.33 -17.97
N PRO A 42 19.92 25.78 -17.86
CA PRO A 42 18.74 26.62 -17.67
C PRO A 42 18.87 27.49 -16.41
N PRO A 43 18.23 28.67 -16.35
CA PRO A 43 18.49 29.64 -15.30
C PRO A 43 17.87 29.27 -13.93
N THR A 44 17.02 28.24 -13.84
CA THR A 44 16.26 27.95 -12.60
C THR A 44 16.21 26.45 -12.24
N ARG A 45 16.72 26.13 -11.04
CA ARG A 45 16.61 24.80 -10.41
C ARG A 45 15.55 24.81 -9.31
N VAL A 46 14.82 23.70 -9.18
CA VAL A 46 13.94 23.43 -8.04
C VAL A 46 14.42 22.23 -7.26
N SER A 47 14.36 22.30 -5.93
CA SER A 47 14.69 21.18 -5.06
C SER A 47 13.84 19.95 -5.41
N MET A 48 14.49 18.79 -5.58
CA MET A 48 13.85 17.49 -5.79
C MET A 48 14.84 16.38 -5.36
N PRO A 49 15.02 16.21 -4.04
CA PRO A 49 16.03 15.31 -3.49
C PRO A 49 15.59 13.83 -3.50
N ILE A 50 14.30 13.59 -3.71
CA ILE A 50 13.70 12.25 -3.67
C ILE A 50 13.20 11.89 -5.08
N PRO A 51 13.65 10.75 -5.64
CA PRO A 51 13.06 10.17 -6.84
C PRO A 51 11.58 9.83 -6.67
N ILE A 52 10.76 10.23 -7.64
CA ILE A 52 9.34 9.86 -7.74
C ILE A 52 9.17 9.03 -9.01
N THR A 53 9.28 7.71 -8.86
CA THR A 53 9.35 6.75 -9.96
C THR A 53 8.27 5.67 -9.82
N LEU A 54 7.86 5.08 -10.94
CA LEU A 54 6.89 3.98 -10.96
C LEU A 54 7.61 2.71 -11.46
N PRO A 55 7.96 1.77 -10.58
CA PRO A 55 8.58 0.52 -11.02
C PRO A 55 7.56 -0.39 -11.71
N ILE A 56 8.01 -1.08 -12.75
CA ILE A 56 7.22 -2.06 -13.52
C ILE A 56 8.02 -3.34 -13.76
N SER A 57 7.31 -4.46 -13.89
CA SER A 57 7.91 -5.75 -14.24
C SER A 57 8.31 -5.82 -15.73
N GLU A 58 9.12 -6.81 -16.09
CA GLU A 58 9.40 -7.14 -17.49
C GLU A 58 8.12 -7.48 -18.28
N PHE A 59 7.16 -8.16 -17.65
CA PHE A 59 5.86 -8.43 -18.26
C PHE A 59 5.14 -7.14 -18.61
N THR A 60 5.02 -6.22 -17.66
CA THR A 60 4.36 -4.93 -17.88
C THR A 60 5.07 -4.12 -18.96
N ARG A 61 6.42 -4.10 -18.97
CA ARG A 61 7.22 -3.47 -20.03
C ARG A 61 6.83 -3.98 -21.42
N ARG A 62 6.74 -5.31 -21.60
CA ARG A 62 6.36 -5.93 -22.89
C ARG A 62 4.94 -5.55 -23.28
N GLN A 63 4.00 -5.53 -22.34
CA GLN A 63 2.59 -5.19 -22.59
C GLN A 63 2.37 -3.74 -23.06
N ILE A 64 3.20 -2.81 -22.58
CA ILE A 64 3.05 -1.38 -22.91
C ILE A 64 4.00 -0.92 -24.03
N ALA A 65 4.76 -1.84 -24.64
CA ALA A 65 5.74 -1.51 -25.66
C ALA A 65 5.07 -0.79 -26.84
N GLY A 66 5.59 0.38 -27.21
CA GLY A 66 5.06 1.20 -28.31
C GLY A 66 3.75 1.94 -28.00
N ALA A 67 3.19 1.82 -26.79
CA ALA A 67 1.97 2.53 -26.43
C ALA A 67 2.21 4.06 -26.36
N ALA A 68 1.30 4.85 -26.94
CA ALA A 68 1.35 6.32 -26.83
C ALA A 68 0.92 6.84 -25.44
N ALA A 69 0.10 6.06 -24.73
CA ALA A 69 -0.36 6.32 -23.39
C ALA A 69 -0.76 5.01 -22.70
N VAL A 70 -0.70 4.99 -21.37
CA VAL A 70 -1.14 3.86 -20.54
C VAL A 70 -2.04 4.36 -19.41
N THR A 71 -3.00 3.55 -18.99
CA THR A 71 -3.87 3.88 -17.86
C THR A 71 -3.32 3.26 -16.58
N LEU A 72 -3.28 4.04 -15.50
CA LEU A 72 -2.87 3.59 -14.16
C LEU A 72 -4.13 3.18 -13.37
N TYR A 73 -4.13 1.97 -12.84
CA TYR A 73 -5.26 1.39 -12.11
C TYR A 73 -4.95 1.22 -10.61
N SER A 74 -5.98 1.30 -9.77
CA SER A 74 -5.92 0.80 -8.39
C SER A 74 -5.90 -0.74 -8.37
N SER A 75 -5.63 -1.36 -7.22
CA SER A 75 -5.66 -2.82 -7.09
C SER A 75 -7.06 -3.42 -7.29
N ALA A 76 -8.13 -2.66 -7.00
CA ALA A 76 -9.51 -2.99 -7.32
C ALA A 76 -9.87 -2.78 -8.81
N GLY A 77 -8.93 -2.29 -9.63
CA GLY A 77 -9.09 -2.08 -11.07
C GLY A 77 -9.89 -0.84 -11.43
N LYS A 78 -9.84 0.21 -10.60
CA LYS A 78 -10.36 1.54 -10.94
C LYS A 78 -9.30 2.35 -11.67
N PRO A 79 -9.60 2.97 -12.82
CA PRO A 79 -8.66 3.87 -13.49
C PRO A 79 -8.48 5.16 -12.66
N LEU A 80 -7.23 5.50 -12.35
CA LEU A 80 -6.86 6.66 -11.53
C LEU A 80 -6.23 7.79 -12.36
N ALA A 81 -5.45 7.43 -13.37
CA ALA A 81 -4.72 8.38 -14.19
C ALA A 81 -4.40 7.80 -15.57
N VAL A 82 -4.06 8.68 -16.51
CA VAL A 82 -3.41 8.31 -17.79
C VAL A 82 -1.99 8.83 -17.76
N LEU A 83 -1.02 7.97 -18.01
CA LEU A 83 0.38 8.33 -18.23
C LEU A 83 0.63 8.41 -19.74
N ARG A 84 0.90 9.62 -20.23
CA ARG A 84 1.14 9.90 -21.65
C ARG A 84 2.63 9.89 -21.97
N ARG A 85 2.94 9.53 -23.21
CA ARG A 85 4.30 9.49 -23.75
C ARG A 85 5.23 8.65 -22.87
N PRO A 86 4.88 7.38 -22.62
CA PRO A 86 5.63 6.53 -21.71
C PRO A 86 7.08 6.36 -22.17
N GLU A 87 7.98 6.34 -21.20
CA GLU A 87 9.40 6.08 -21.37
C GLU A 87 9.79 5.03 -20.34
N VAL A 88 10.37 3.93 -20.82
CA VAL A 88 10.79 2.83 -19.96
C VAL A 88 12.30 2.76 -19.94
N TYR A 89 12.88 2.72 -18.74
CA TYR A 89 14.33 2.70 -18.54
C TYR A 89 14.69 1.82 -17.34
N ALA A 90 15.96 1.44 -17.21
CA ALA A 90 16.40 0.47 -16.21
C ALA A 90 16.24 0.99 -14.77
N HIS A 91 15.72 0.17 -13.87
CA HIS A 91 15.67 0.45 -12.44
C HIS A 91 17.03 0.12 -11.82
N ARG A 92 17.98 1.06 -11.89
CA ARG A 92 19.32 0.93 -11.30
C ARG A 92 19.25 0.99 -9.76
N LYS A 93 18.66 -0.04 -9.14
CA LYS A 93 18.28 -0.11 -7.72
C LYS A 93 19.43 0.26 -6.79
N GLU A 94 20.59 -0.37 -6.96
CA GLU A 94 21.77 -0.13 -6.11
C GLU A 94 22.22 1.34 -6.17
N GLU A 95 22.29 1.94 -7.36
CA GLU A 95 22.65 3.35 -7.52
C GLU A 95 21.64 4.29 -6.86
N ILE A 96 20.34 4.05 -7.08
CA ILE A 96 19.27 4.83 -6.46
C ILE A 96 19.35 4.73 -4.93
N ILE A 97 19.53 3.52 -4.39
CA ILE A 97 19.65 3.28 -2.96
C ILE A 97 20.87 4.01 -2.40
N ALA A 98 22.06 3.79 -2.98
CA ALA A 98 23.29 4.39 -2.49
C ALA A 98 23.23 5.92 -2.49
N ARG A 99 22.69 6.54 -3.55
CA ARG A 99 22.63 8.00 -3.68
C ARG A 99 21.51 8.64 -2.86
N CYS A 100 20.35 7.99 -2.75
CA CYS A 100 19.22 8.54 -2.00
C CYS A 100 19.42 8.40 -0.48
N PHE A 101 19.91 7.24 -0.03
CA PHE A 101 20.01 6.91 1.40
C PHE A 101 21.41 7.17 1.98
N GLY A 102 22.46 7.23 1.16
CA GLY A 102 23.85 7.29 1.64
C GLY A 102 24.31 6.01 2.35
N ALA A 103 23.54 4.93 2.26
CA ALA A 103 23.82 3.62 2.85
C ALA A 103 23.05 2.53 2.10
N ILE A 104 23.60 1.32 2.07
CA ILE A 104 22.93 0.12 1.56
C ILE A 104 22.66 -0.80 2.76
N ASP A 105 21.46 -0.69 3.34
CA ASP A 105 21.00 -1.54 4.45
C ASP A 105 19.81 -2.38 3.94
N PRO A 106 20.00 -3.68 3.64
CA PRO A 106 18.92 -4.54 3.16
C PRO A 106 17.73 -4.69 4.12
N ALA A 107 17.94 -4.47 5.42
CA ALA A 107 16.89 -4.52 6.42
C ALA A 107 16.17 -3.17 6.60
N HIS A 108 16.66 -2.10 5.97
CA HIS A 108 15.96 -0.83 5.91
C HIS A 108 14.65 -1.01 5.13
N PRO A 109 13.49 -0.63 5.70
CA PRO A 109 12.20 -1.10 5.20
C PRO A 109 11.84 -0.50 3.83
N TYR A 110 12.21 0.76 3.54
CA TYR A 110 12.00 1.34 2.20
C TYR A 110 13.00 0.84 1.13
N ILE A 111 14.26 0.56 1.52
CA ILE A 111 15.23 -0.10 0.64
C ILE A 111 14.72 -1.49 0.24
N GLY A 112 14.12 -2.22 1.18
CA GLY A 112 13.44 -3.48 0.92
C GLY A 112 12.36 -3.37 -0.16
N LEU A 113 11.53 -2.31 -0.13
CA LEU A 113 10.53 -2.05 -1.17
C LEU A 113 11.16 -1.79 -2.55
N ILE A 114 12.26 -1.03 -2.61
CA ILE A 114 12.98 -0.76 -3.86
C ILE A 114 13.61 -2.06 -4.40
N ALA A 115 14.22 -2.85 -3.52
CA ALA A 115 14.88 -4.10 -3.88
C ALA A 115 13.90 -5.12 -4.48
N SER A 116 12.70 -5.23 -3.89
CA SER A 116 11.65 -6.15 -4.35
C SER A 116 10.80 -5.62 -5.51
N ALA A 117 10.95 -4.36 -5.90
CA ALA A 117 10.21 -3.77 -7.01
C ALA A 117 10.69 -4.31 -8.38
N GLY A 118 9.92 -4.05 -9.44
CA GLY A 118 10.32 -4.45 -10.79
C GLY A 118 11.63 -3.81 -11.27
N ASP A 119 12.26 -4.43 -12.27
CA ASP A 119 13.60 -4.03 -12.77
C ASP A 119 13.57 -2.89 -13.79
N TRP A 120 12.39 -2.37 -14.10
CA TRP A 120 12.19 -1.24 -15.01
C TRP A 120 11.45 -0.12 -14.30
N LEU A 121 11.68 1.12 -14.73
CA LEU A 121 10.94 2.30 -14.30
C LEU A 121 10.16 2.88 -15.48
N LEU A 122 8.94 3.32 -15.20
CA LEU A 122 8.07 4.00 -16.15
C LEU A 122 8.02 5.50 -15.84
N GLY A 123 8.49 6.30 -16.81
CA GLY A 123 8.39 7.75 -16.84
C GLY A 123 7.37 8.23 -17.87
N GLY A 124 6.83 9.43 -17.68
CA GLY A 124 5.87 10.05 -18.59
C GLY A 124 5.11 11.19 -17.93
N GLU A 125 4.08 11.67 -18.61
CA GLU A 125 3.22 12.74 -18.13
C GLU A 125 1.94 12.19 -17.52
N VAL A 126 1.75 12.45 -16.23
CA VAL A 126 0.60 11.92 -15.49
C VAL A 126 -0.55 12.92 -15.56
N GLN A 127 -1.68 12.47 -16.12
CA GLN A 127 -2.96 13.16 -16.09
C GLN A 127 -3.90 12.41 -15.14
N LEU A 128 -4.19 12.98 -13.97
CA LEU A 128 -5.15 12.41 -13.03
C LEU A 128 -6.57 12.50 -13.61
N LEU A 129 -7.37 11.44 -13.42
CA LEU A 129 -8.78 11.41 -13.85
C LEU A 129 -9.71 12.07 -12.83
N GLY A 130 -9.24 12.28 -11.60
CA GLY A 130 -10.00 12.94 -10.54
C GLY A 130 -9.17 13.11 -9.26
N LYS A 131 -9.77 13.71 -8.23
CA LYS A 131 -9.18 13.79 -6.89
C LYS A 131 -9.06 12.38 -6.32
N ILE A 132 -7.87 12.02 -5.84
CA ILE A 132 -7.65 10.74 -5.18
C ILE A 132 -8.35 10.78 -3.81
N ALA A 133 -9.23 9.80 -3.59
CA ALA A 133 -9.88 9.54 -2.31
C ALA A 133 -9.50 8.14 -1.86
N TYR A 134 -9.35 7.96 -0.55
CA TYR A 134 -8.92 6.69 0.03
C TYR A 134 -10.09 5.91 0.65
N GLY A 135 -11.20 6.57 1.01
CA GLY A 135 -12.34 5.91 1.63
C GLY A 135 -12.00 5.32 3.01
N ASP A 136 -10.98 5.83 3.68
CA ASP A 136 -10.48 5.34 4.96
C ASP A 136 -11.01 6.11 6.18
N GLY A 137 -11.92 7.06 5.96
CA GLY A 137 -12.46 7.94 7.00
C GLY A 137 -11.58 9.16 7.32
N LEU A 138 -10.49 9.40 6.57
CA LEU A 138 -9.54 10.48 6.80
C LEU A 138 -9.42 11.47 5.62
N ASP A 139 -10.23 11.31 4.56
CA ASP A 139 -10.14 12.14 3.35
C ASP A 139 -10.38 13.64 3.59
N GLN A 140 -11.17 13.98 4.61
CA GLN A 140 -11.40 15.36 5.07
C GLN A 140 -10.12 16.06 5.54
N PHE A 141 -9.10 15.30 5.96
CA PHE A 141 -7.80 15.85 6.36
C PHE A 141 -6.81 15.93 5.19
N ARG A 142 -7.16 15.42 3.99
CA ARG A 142 -6.29 15.40 2.80
C ARG A 142 -6.56 16.61 1.91
N LEU A 143 -6.13 17.77 2.40
CA LEU A 143 -6.25 19.03 1.69
C LEU A 143 -5.20 19.12 0.57
N THR A 144 -5.65 19.48 -0.63
CA THR A 144 -4.79 19.89 -1.75
C THR A 144 -4.04 21.18 -1.41
N VAL A 145 -3.00 21.51 -2.18
CA VAL A 145 -2.26 22.77 -2.01
C VAL A 145 -3.19 23.99 -2.09
N ASN A 146 -4.17 23.98 -2.98
CA ASN A 146 -5.11 25.09 -3.13
C ASN A 146 -6.07 25.17 -1.93
N GLU A 147 -6.60 24.04 -1.47
CA GLU A 147 -7.46 23.97 -0.27
C GLU A 147 -6.69 24.42 0.99
N LEU A 148 -5.42 24.02 1.15
CA LEU A 148 -4.55 24.47 2.24
C LEU A 148 -4.37 25.99 2.23
N ARG A 149 -3.99 26.57 1.08
CA ARG A 149 -3.80 28.01 0.94
C ARG A 149 -5.08 28.79 1.20
N ALA A 150 -6.22 28.28 0.71
CA ALA A 150 -7.53 28.87 0.99
C ALA A 150 -7.84 28.84 2.49
N GLU A 151 -7.52 27.74 3.18
CA GLU A 151 -7.72 27.62 4.63
C GLU A 151 -6.84 28.59 5.42
N PHE A 152 -5.56 28.75 5.04
CA PHE A 152 -4.68 29.75 5.65
C PHE A 152 -5.20 31.18 5.45
N ALA A 153 -5.68 31.49 4.25
CA ALA A 153 -6.28 32.79 3.94
C ALA A 153 -7.58 33.03 4.73
N ARG A 154 -8.44 32.01 4.86
CA ARG A 154 -9.68 32.06 5.65
C ARG A 154 -9.39 32.40 7.11
N ARG A 155 -8.31 31.83 7.66
CA ARG A 155 -7.83 32.11 9.02
C ARG A 155 -7.06 33.42 9.14
N LYS A 156 -6.91 34.20 8.05
CA LYS A 156 -6.15 35.45 8.00
C LYS A 156 -4.72 35.29 8.50
N ALA A 157 -4.08 34.16 8.16
CA ALA A 157 -2.70 33.91 8.53
C ALA A 157 -1.80 34.97 7.88
N ASP A 158 -1.02 35.70 8.69
CA ASP A 158 0.02 36.61 8.16
C ASP A 158 1.35 35.88 7.93
N THR A 159 1.51 34.72 8.56
CA THR A 159 2.53 33.73 8.24
C THR A 159 2.08 32.32 8.59
N VAL A 160 2.66 31.33 7.92
CA VAL A 160 2.41 29.91 8.17
C VAL A 160 3.72 29.22 8.50
N PHE A 161 3.72 28.43 9.56
CA PHE A 161 4.85 27.59 9.95
C PHE A 161 4.42 26.13 10.00
N ALA A 162 5.19 25.25 9.37
CA ALA A 162 4.84 23.83 9.26
C ALA A 162 5.61 22.96 10.25
N PHE A 163 4.91 21.98 10.81
CA PHE A 163 5.50 20.91 11.63
C PHE A 163 5.20 19.56 10.97
N GLN A 164 6.23 18.95 10.37
CA GLN A 164 6.17 17.59 9.84
C GLN A 164 6.21 16.59 11.01
N THR A 165 5.30 15.62 11.02
CA THR A 165 5.37 14.51 11.97
C THR A 165 4.95 13.18 11.36
N ARG A 166 5.59 12.10 11.79
CA ARG A 166 5.14 10.71 11.56
C ARG A 166 4.74 10.01 12.87
N ASN A 167 4.87 10.70 14.00
CA ASN A 167 4.70 10.16 15.35
C ASN A 167 3.56 10.89 16.07
N PRO A 168 2.94 10.25 17.08
CA PRO A 168 2.04 10.92 18.01
C PRO A 168 2.66 12.20 18.63
N THR A 169 1.82 13.20 18.86
CA THR A 169 2.23 14.49 19.44
C THR A 169 2.22 14.38 20.96
N HIS A 170 3.40 14.44 21.57
CA HIS A 170 3.57 14.56 23.01
C HIS A 170 4.01 15.99 23.37
N ALA A 171 4.16 16.28 24.67
CA ALA A 171 4.48 17.60 25.21
C ALA A 171 5.74 18.22 24.61
N GLY A 172 6.71 17.38 24.22
CA GLY A 172 7.92 17.80 23.51
C GLY A 172 7.56 18.48 22.21
N HIS A 173 6.92 17.74 21.29
CA HIS A 173 6.43 18.28 20.02
C HIS A 173 5.54 19.52 20.21
N ALA A 174 4.61 19.49 21.18
CA ALA A 174 3.77 20.64 21.49
C ALA A 174 4.57 21.86 21.97
N PHE A 175 5.65 21.66 22.73
CA PHE A 175 6.57 22.74 23.11
C PHE A 175 7.27 23.34 21.89
N LEU A 176 7.81 22.52 20.99
CA LEU A 176 8.46 22.98 19.75
C LEU A 176 7.49 23.87 18.93
N MET A 177 6.24 23.41 18.75
CA MET A 177 5.23 24.13 18.00
C MET A 177 4.82 25.46 18.67
N ARG A 178 4.56 25.45 19.97
CA ARG A 178 4.18 26.67 20.73
C ARG A 178 5.32 27.68 20.82
N ASP A 179 6.55 27.22 21.01
CA ASP A 179 7.70 28.13 21.03
C ASP A 179 7.99 28.72 19.66
N ALA A 180 7.86 27.93 18.58
CA ALA A 180 7.97 28.46 17.21
C ALA A 180 6.95 29.59 16.97
N GLN A 181 5.69 29.39 17.37
CA GLN A 181 4.67 30.43 17.28
C GLN A 181 5.05 31.68 18.10
N ARG A 182 5.54 31.49 19.33
CA ARG A 182 6.01 32.58 20.20
C ARG A 182 7.18 33.34 19.59
N GLN A 183 8.15 32.65 18.99
CA GLN A 183 9.26 33.29 18.29
C GLN A 183 8.77 34.14 17.10
N LEU A 184 7.82 33.63 16.33
CA LEU A 184 7.21 34.38 15.22
C LEU A 184 6.46 35.62 15.71
N LYS A 185 5.69 35.52 16.81
CA LYS A 185 5.05 36.68 17.43
C LYS A 185 6.07 37.74 17.87
N LYS A 186 7.20 37.32 18.45
CA LYS A 186 8.32 38.23 18.81
C LYS A 186 8.96 38.90 17.59
N ARG A 187 8.96 38.23 16.43
CA ARG A 187 9.42 38.79 15.15
C ARG A 187 8.41 39.76 14.50
N GLY A 188 7.25 39.97 15.11
CA GLY A 188 6.27 40.97 14.67
C GLY A 188 5.02 40.40 14.01
N TYR A 189 4.98 39.11 13.67
CA TYR A 189 3.79 38.45 13.14
C TYR A 189 2.66 38.47 14.17
N LYS A 190 1.47 38.89 13.76
CA LYS A 190 0.27 39.01 14.59
C LYS A 190 -0.53 37.72 14.63
N ASN A 191 -0.61 37.00 13.51
CA ASN A 191 -1.42 35.79 13.38
C ASN A 191 -0.67 34.61 12.73
N PRO A 192 0.43 34.12 13.35
CA PRO A 192 1.14 32.95 12.86
C PRO A 192 0.30 31.68 13.04
N VAL A 193 0.00 31.01 11.93
CA VAL A 193 -0.79 29.76 11.89
C VAL A 193 0.13 28.54 11.75
N LEU A 194 -0.06 27.56 12.62
CA LEU A 194 0.58 26.25 12.55
C LEU A 194 -0.08 25.39 11.48
N TRP A 195 0.71 24.84 10.56
CA TRP A 195 0.32 23.67 9.80
C TRP A 195 0.87 22.41 10.47
N LEU A 196 0.04 21.73 11.26
CA LEU A 196 0.33 20.40 11.78
C LEU A 196 0.17 19.40 10.64
N SER A 197 1.28 18.86 10.16
CA SER A 197 1.31 18.12 8.90
C SER A 197 1.74 16.66 9.12
N PRO A 198 0.82 15.80 9.63
CA PRO A 198 1.10 14.38 9.78
C PRO A 198 1.33 13.74 8.41
N LEU A 199 2.37 12.91 8.30
CA LEU A 199 2.62 12.09 7.13
C LEU A 199 1.58 10.97 7.05
N GLY A 200 0.99 10.81 5.86
CA GLY A 200 -0.08 9.86 5.59
C GLY A 200 0.22 8.78 4.56
N GLY A 201 1.30 8.87 3.78
CA GLY A 201 1.70 7.76 2.91
C GLY A 201 2.31 6.60 3.69
N TRP A 202 2.83 5.61 2.97
CA TRP A 202 3.44 4.40 3.54
C TRP A 202 4.41 4.71 4.70
N THR A 203 4.31 3.94 5.79
CA THR A 203 5.21 3.95 6.94
C THR A 203 5.60 2.52 7.31
N LYS A 204 6.74 2.34 7.97
CA LYS A 204 7.18 1.02 8.44
C LYS A 204 6.23 0.43 9.50
N ASP A 205 6.17 -0.90 9.58
CA ASP A 205 5.22 -1.64 10.43
C ASP A 205 5.28 -1.31 11.94
N SER A 206 6.39 -0.77 12.44
CA SER A 206 6.55 -0.42 13.87
C SER A 206 6.12 1.00 14.23
N ASP A 207 5.76 1.82 13.23
CA ASP A 207 5.19 3.14 13.45
C ASP A 207 3.71 3.04 13.80
N VAL A 208 3.19 4.01 14.55
CA VAL A 208 1.77 4.06 14.94
C VAL A 208 0.92 4.30 13.68
N PRO A 209 -0.18 3.54 13.48
CA PRO A 209 -1.09 3.72 12.35
C PRO A 209 -1.58 5.16 12.16
N LEU A 210 -1.88 5.53 10.92
CA LEU A 210 -2.27 6.88 10.53
C LEU A 210 -3.56 7.34 11.21
N ASP A 211 -4.59 6.50 11.23
CA ASP A 211 -5.86 6.81 11.89
C ASP A 211 -5.69 7.09 13.40
N VAL A 212 -4.91 6.25 14.09
CA VAL A 212 -4.55 6.44 15.50
C VAL A 212 -3.83 7.77 15.68
N ARG A 213 -2.83 8.08 14.84
CA ARG A 213 -2.08 9.35 14.92
C ARG A 213 -2.98 10.56 14.67
N VAL A 214 -3.84 10.52 13.66
CA VAL A 214 -4.74 11.63 13.32
C VAL A 214 -5.74 11.86 14.45
N GLN A 215 -6.36 10.80 14.99
CA GLN A 215 -7.26 10.91 16.15
C GLN A 215 -6.52 11.43 17.39
N GLN A 216 -5.28 11.00 17.60
CA GLN A 216 -4.44 11.49 18.70
C GLN A 216 -4.09 12.98 18.54
N HIS A 217 -3.80 13.43 17.31
CA HIS A 217 -3.54 14.84 17.02
C HIS A 217 -4.79 15.70 17.16
N ASP A 218 -5.95 15.19 16.75
CA ASP A 218 -7.24 15.84 16.93
C ASP A 218 -7.53 16.06 18.43
N ALA A 219 -7.30 15.04 19.26
CA ALA A 219 -7.40 15.17 20.72
C ALA A 219 -6.44 16.22 21.29
N VAL A 220 -5.19 16.29 20.81
CA VAL A 220 -4.21 17.31 21.23
C VAL A 220 -4.68 18.73 20.94
N ILE A 221 -5.41 18.94 19.84
CA ILE A 221 -5.99 20.24 19.48
C ILE A 221 -7.23 20.51 20.33
N ASN A 222 -8.16 19.55 20.42
CA ASN A 222 -9.43 19.71 21.13
C ASN A 222 -9.27 19.90 22.64
N GLU A 223 -8.24 19.29 23.25
CA GLU A 223 -7.92 19.44 24.68
C GLU A 223 -7.00 20.65 24.95
N GLY A 224 -6.74 21.50 23.95
CA GLY A 224 -6.07 22.79 24.12
C GLY A 224 -4.55 22.73 24.34
N MET A 225 -3.91 21.58 24.13
CA MET A 225 -2.44 21.51 24.13
C MET A 225 -1.85 22.24 22.91
N LEU A 226 -2.57 22.26 21.80
CA LEU A 226 -2.38 23.17 20.67
C LEU A 226 -3.65 23.99 20.46
N ASP A 227 -3.49 25.27 20.15
CA ASP A 227 -4.63 26.17 19.93
C ASP A 227 -5.34 25.87 18.60
N ALA A 228 -6.65 25.60 18.65
CA ALA A 228 -7.44 25.20 17.51
C ALA A 228 -7.63 26.32 16.46
N GLU A 229 -7.69 27.57 16.91
CA GLU A 229 -7.88 28.73 16.02
C GLU A 229 -6.62 29.01 15.18
N SER A 230 -5.44 28.84 15.78
CA SER A 230 -4.16 29.03 15.09
C SER A 230 -3.51 27.73 14.59
N THR A 231 -4.26 26.63 14.49
CA THR A 231 -3.77 25.35 13.96
C THR A 231 -4.63 24.82 12.81
N VAL A 232 -3.97 24.43 11.71
CA VAL A 232 -4.55 23.65 10.61
C VAL A 232 -3.89 22.27 10.61
N MET A 233 -4.67 21.23 10.86
CA MET A 233 -4.22 19.85 10.72
C MET A 233 -4.55 19.34 9.31
N ALA A 234 -3.54 18.91 8.56
CA ALA A 234 -3.74 18.31 7.24
C ALA A 234 -2.69 17.25 6.93
N ILE A 235 -3.17 16.08 6.50
CA ILE A 235 -2.37 14.92 6.14
C ILE A 235 -1.55 15.23 4.90
N TRP A 236 -0.24 15.00 4.98
CA TRP A 236 0.66 15.04 3.83
C TRP A 236 0.76 13.65 3.20
N PRO A 237 0.36 13.45 1.93
CA PRO A 237 0.08 12.12 1.38
C PRO A 237 1.32 11.31 0.97
N ALA A 238 2.52 11.90 1.03
CA ALA A 238 3.73 11.21 0.56
C ALA A 238 4.14 10.06 1.50
N PRO A 239 4.78 9.00 0.96
CA PRO A 239 5.34 7.94 1.78
C PRO A 239 6.55 8.43 2.58
N MET A 240 6.77 7.81 3.75
CA MET A 240 7.97 8.00 4.56
C MET A 240 9.09 7.12 4.03
N ILE A 241 10.19 7.73 3.60
CA ILE A 241 11.31 7.02 2.97
C ILE A 241 12.34 6.62 4.00
N TYR A 242 12.44 7.35 5.10
CA TYR A 242 13.46 7.25 6.15
C TYR A 242 14.89 7.55 5.63
N ALA A 243 15.01 8.46 4.66
CA ALA A 243 16.29 8.86 4.04
C ALA A 243 16.91 10.13 4.64
N GLY A 244 16.57 10.47 5.89
CA GLY A 244 17.27 11.46 6.70
C GLY A 244 17.47 12.83 6.02
N PRO A 245 18.71 13.34 5.92
CA PRO A 245 19.02 14.64 5.30
C PRO A 245 18.55 14.80 3.85
N THR A 246 18.46 13.73 3.07
CA THR A 246 17.92 13.75 1.70
C THR A 246 16.41 13.99 1.74
N GLU A 247 15.70 13.25 2.59
CA GLU A 247 14.23 13.29 2.65
C GLU A 247 13.68 14.56 3.31
N VAL A 248 14.35 15.08 4.34
CA VAL A 248 13.86 16.28 5.04
C VAL A 248 13.78 17.50 4.10
N GLN A 249 14.65 17.57 3.09
CA GLN A 249 14.56 18.56 2.02
C GLN A 249 13.24 18.45 1.24
N PHE A 250 12.77 17.22 0.96
CA PHE A 250 11.47 16.96 0.33
C PHE A 250 10.31 17.34 1.25
N HIS A 251 10.43 17.07 2.56
CA HIS A 251 9.44 17.47 3.55
C HIS A 251 9.28 18.99 3.59
N ALA A 252 10.39 19.73 3.66
CA ALA A 252 10.40 21.20 3.71
C ALA A 252 9.88 21.82 2.40
N LYS A 253 10.41 21.37 1.25
CA LYS A 253 9.97 21.83 -0.09
C LYS A 253 8.46 21.67 -0.27
N SER A 254 7.91 20.52 0.10
CA SER A 254 6.47 20.25 -0.03
C SER A 254 5.63 21.21 0.78
N ARG A 255 6.09 21.59 1.98
CA ARG A 255 5.38 22.53 2.86
C ARG A 255 5.47 23.97 2.36
N ARG A 256 6.63 24.35 1.82
CA ARG A 256 6.77 25.63 1.13
C ARG A 256 5.81 25.76 -0.04
N ILE A 257 5.69 24.72 -0.87
CA ILE A 257 4.71 24.70 -1.97
C ILE A 257 3.28 24.83 -1.42
N GLY A 258 2.98 24.17 -0.30
CA GLY A 258 1.71 24.32 0.42
C GLY A 258 1.44 25.71 0.99
N GLY A 259 2.41 26.62 1.03
CA GLY A 259 2.26 28.01 1.51
C GLY A 259 2.94 28.30 2.86
N ALA A 260 3.68 27.34 3.43
CA ALA A 260 4.46 27.60 4.64
C ALA A 260 5.65 28.53 4.35
N SER A 261 5.83 29.54 5.18
CA SER A 261 6.99 30.44 5.17
C SER A 261 8.09 29.95 6.11
N PHE A 262 7.71 29.20 7.16
CA PHE A 262 8.64 28.64 8.14
C PHE A 262 8.49 27.12 8.23
N PHE A 263 9.60 26.43 8.51
CA PHE A 263 9.60 24.99 8.75
C PHE A 263 10.30 24.66 10.06
N VAL A 264 9.61 23.97 10.95
CA VAL A 264 10.16 23.53 12.24
C VAL A 264 10.93 22.23 12.04
N VAL A 265 12.20 22.22 12.44
CA VAL A 265 13.07 21.04 12.30
C VAL A 265 13.85 20.76 13.59
N GLY A 266 13.85 19.50 14.00
CA GLY A 266 14.58 19.00 15.18
C GLY A 266 15.84 18.21 14.83
N ARG A 267 16.33 17.43 15.81
CA ARG A 267 17.41 16.44 15.63
C ARG A 267 16.92 15.24 14.82
N ASP A 268 17.80 14.70 13.98
CA ASP A 268 17.62 13.48 13.19
C ASP A 268 16.30 13.43 12.39
N PRO A 269 15.97 14.51 11.64
CA PRO A 269 14.71 14.54 10.90
C PRO A 269 14.75 13.48 9.81
N ALA A 270 13.64 12.73 9.70
CA ALA A 270 13.50 11.61 8.77
C ALA A 270 14.52 10.46 8.96
N GLY A 271 15.27 10.43 10.06
CA GLY A 271 16.19 9.34 10.36
C GLY A 271 15.52 8.11 10.96
N MET A 272 16.30 7.02 11.00
CA MET A 272 16.02 5.81 11.76
C MET A 272 17.33 5.09 12.11
N PRO A 273 17.32 4.17 13.09
CA PRO A 273 18.49 3.34 13.39
C PRO A 273 18.82 2.35 12.26
N ARG A 274 20.10 1.99 12.15
CA ARG A 274 20.61 0.91 11.30
C ARG A 274 19.96 -0.43 11.70
N SER A 275 19.51 -1.17 10.69
CA SER A 275 18.71 -2.38 10.85
C SER A 275 19.52 -3.68 10.63
N THR A 276 20.63 -3.62 9.89
CA THR A 276 21.51 -4.78 9.64
C THR A 276 22.29 -5.26 10.87
N ALA A 277 22.60 -6.56 10.87
CA ALA A 277 23.53 -7.15 11.82
C ALA A 277 24.95 -6.58 11.62
N GLY A 278 25.69 -6.39 12.72
CA GLY A 278 27.03 -5.83 12.71
C GLY A 278 27.30 -4.89 13.89
N PRO A 279 28.52 -4.31 13.98
CA PRO A 279 28.91 -3.48 15.12
C PRO A 279 28.10 -2.19 15.24
N LEU A 280 27.56 -1.67 14.12
CA LEU A 280 26.77 -0.43 14.08
C LEU A 280 25.26 -0.66 14.23
N LYS A 281 24.83 -1.89 14.55
CA LYS A 281 23.40 -2.22 14.68
C LYS A 281 22.77 -1.37 15.78
N GLY A 282 21.65 -0.71 15.46
CA GLY A 282 20.93 0.13 16.41
C GLY A 282 21.51 1.54 16.59
N GLU A 283 22.65 1.86 15.99
CA GLU A 283 23.11 3.25 15.87
C GLU A 283 22.26 4.03 14.87
N ASP A 284 22.16 5.35 15.04
CA ASP A 284 21.47 6.24 14.10
C ASP A 284 22.10 6.11 12.69
N LEU A 285 21.27 5.96 11.66
CA LEU A 285 21.75 5.86 10.27
C LEU A 285 22.43 7.16 9.80
N TYR A 286 21.98 8.29 10.36
CA TYR A 286 22.46 9.63 10.05
C TYR A 286 22.94 10.33 11.33
N ASN A 287 23.90 11.23 11.19
CA ASN A 287 24.22 12.15 12.26
C ASN A 287 23.00 13.06 12.52
N GLY A 288 22.62 13.20 13.79
CA GLY A 288 21.40 13.91 14.20
C GLY A 288 21.35 15.40 13.82
N ASP A 289 22.47 16.02 13.45
CA ASP A 289 22.51 17.43 13.05
C ASP A 289 22.51 17.65 11.54
N HIS A 290 22.83 16.62 10.75
CA HIS A 290 23.01 16.76 9.30
C HIS A 290 21.74 17.27 8.60
N GLY A 291 20.56 16.81 9.02
CA GLY A 291 19.30 17.27 8.41
C GLY A 291 19.10 18.79 8.52
N ARG A 292 19.50 19.40 9.66
CA ARG A 292 19.38 20.84 9.89
C ARG A 292 20.36 21.64 9.03
N TYR A 293 21.60 21.15 8.93
CA TYR A 293 22.63 21.79 8.11
C TYR A 293 22.31 21.68 6.63
N VAL A 294 22.02 20.46 6.14
CA VAL A 294 21.71 20.23 4.71
C VAL A 294 20.51 21.05 4.26
N LEU A 295 19.47 21.19 5.08
CA LEU A 295 18.32 22.06 4.77
C LEU A 295 18.72 23.52 4.56
N SER A 296 19.58 24.05 5.44
CA SER A 296 20.02 25.45 5.40
C SER A 296 20.81 25.79 4.13
N TYR A 297 21.42 24.79 3.49
CA TYR A 297 22.17 24.93 2.25
C TYR A 297 21.49 24.27 1.04
N SER A 298 20.24 23.80 1.17
CA SER A 298 19.57 23.03 0.13
C SER A 298 19.29 23.89 -1.11
N PRO A 299 19.71 23.47 -2.32
CA PRO A 299 19.40 24.18 -3.54
C PRO A 299 17.90 24.17 -3.77
N GLY A 300 17.30 25.36 -3.77
CA GLY A 300 15.87 25.52 -4.03
C GLY A 300 14.98 25.46 -2.79
N VAL A 301 15.49 25.67 -1.57
CA VAL A 301 14.68 26.01 -0.37
C VAL A 301 13.99 27.38 -0.50
N GLY A 302 14.54 28.29 -1.33
CA GLY A 302 13.95 29.60 -1.62
C GLY A 302 13.83 30.46 -0.36
N SER A 303 12.72 31.18 -0.21
CA SER A 303 12.49 32.11 0.91
C SER A 303 12.00 31.44 2.21
N MET A 304 11.94 30.09 2.27
CA MET A 304 11.49 29.41 3.48
C MET A 304 12.58 29.48 4.56
N GLU A 305 12.20 29.92 5.75
CA GLU A 305 13.08 29.98 6.92
C GLU A 305 12.91 28.74 7.82
N PHE A 306 13.96 28.37 8.54
CA PHE A 306 13.96 27.23 9.44
C PHE A 306 13.96 27.66 10.90
N ILE A 307 13.10 27.05 11.70
CA ILE A 307 13.10 27.20 13.16
C ILE A 307 13.65 25.91 13.75
N SER A 308 14.94 25.95 14.11
CA SER A 308 15.65 24.81 14.65
C SER A 308 15.60 24.79 16.17
N PHE A 309 15.44 23.60 16.74
CA PHE A 309 15.41 23.42 18.19
C PHE A 309 16.46 22.43 18.65
N GLN A 310 17.02 22.70 19.82
CA GLN A 310 17.78 21.71 20.58
C GLN A 310 16.84 20.74 21.29
N GLN A 311 17.39 19.63 21.77
CA GLN A 311 16.63 18.63 22.52
C GLN A 311 16.06 19.22 23.81
N VAL A 312 14.79 18.90 24.10
CA VAL A 312 14.08 19.29 25.31
C VAL A 312 13.72 18.07 26.16
N TYR A 313 13.59 18.28 27.46
CA TYR A 313 13.34 17.28 28.48
C TYR A 313 12.16 17.69 29.35
N TYR A 314 11.47 16.71 29.92
CA TYR A 314 10.34 16.97 30.82
C TYR A 314 10.86 17.29 32.22
N ASP A 315 10.49 18.45 32.75
CA ASP A 315 10.82 18.94 34.09
C ASP A 315 9.78 18.41 35.09
N LYS A 316 10.21 17.55 36.03
CA LYS A 316 9.31 16.90 36.99
C LYS A 316 8.61 17.87 37.95
N ARG A 317 9.15 19.07 38.14
CA ARG A 317 8.68 20.00 39.17
C ARG A 317 7.49 20.83 38.73
N ASP A 318 7.44 21.18 37.46
CA ASP A 318 6.37 22.01 36.89
C ASP A 318 5.65 21.36 35.70
N HIS A 319 6.02 20.12 35.38
CA HIS A 319 5.37 19.30 34.36
C HIS A 319 5.43 19.89 32.95
N THR A 320 6.49 20.66 32.64
CA THR A 320 6.72 21.28 31.33
C THR A 320 7.98 20.79 30.63
N MET A 321 8.09 21.03 29.32
CA MET A 321 9.28 20.70 28.54
C MET A 321 10.24 21.89 28.49
N LYS A 322 11.54 21.65 28.74
CA LYS A 322 12.59 22.67 28.71
C LYS A 322 13.95 22.09 28.26
N PRO A 323 14.91 22.93 27.84
CA PRO A 323 16.31 22.51 27.74
C PRO A 323 16.82 21.97 29.09
N LYS A 324 17.72 20.99 29.06
CA LYS A 324 18.27 20.40 30.30
C LYS A 324 19.19 21.37 31.02
N GLU A 325 18.92 21.63 32.29
CA GLU A 325 19.81 22.43 33.15
C GLU A 325 20.76 21.52 33.93
N LYS A 326 22.08 21.71 33.74
CA LYS A 326 23.11 20.85 34.37
C LYS A 326 23.03 20.85 35.90
N ALA A 327 22.71 21.98 36.52
CA ALA A 327 22.64 22.14 37.97
C ALA A 327 21.56 21.28 38.64
N ARG A 328 20.54 20.85 37.89
CA ARG A 328 19.40 20.08 38.38
C ARG A 328 19.03 18.95 37.41
N ALA A 329 20.06 18.28 36.88
CA ALA A 329 19.93 17.28 35.84
C ALA A 329 18.95 16.14 36.19
N ASP A 330 18.82 15.81 37.49
CA ASP A 330 17.95 14.75 38.01
C ASP A 330 16.46 15.13 38.02
N ASP A 331 16.13 16.41 37.88
CA ASP A 331 14.74 16.89 37.74
C ASP A 331 14.18 16.65 36.34
N PHE A 332 15.06 16.32 35.38
CA PHE A 332 14.69 16.15 33.99
C PHE A 332 14.62 14.67 33.60
N ILE A 333 13.52 14.31 32.95
CA ILE A 333 13.32 12.97 32.39
C ILE A 333 13.16 13.03 30.87
N SER A 334 13.67 12.00 30.20
CA SER A 334 13.42 11.73 28.79
C SER A 334 12.56 10.49 28.67
N ILE A 335 11.47 10.57 27.92
CA ILE A 335 10.62 9.43 27.60
C ILE A 335 10.86 9.11 26.13
N SER A 336 11.60 8.04 25.86
CA SER A 336 11.83 7.59 24.50
C SER A 336 10.53 7.07 23.88
N GLY A 337 10.46 7.05 22.55
CA GLY A 337 9.33 6.44 21.84
C GLY A 337 9.10 4.99 22.29
N THR A 338 10.16 4.20 22.45
CA THR A 338 10.05 2.82 22.97
C THR A 338 9.43 2.78 24.37
N LYS A 339 9.87 3.63 25.30
CA LYS A 339 9.31 3.69 26.66
C LYS A 339 7.84 4.09 26.67
N MET A 340 7.47 5.09 25.86
CA MET A 340 6.08 5.53 25.68
C MET A 340 5.19 4.37 25.17
N ARG A 341 5.65 3.62 24.18
CA ARG A 341 4.91 2.48 23.62
C ARG A 341 4.71 1.36 24.64
N THR A 342 5.74 1.05 25.42
CA THR A 342 5.63 0.04 26.50
C THR A 342 4.64 0.48 27.58
N LEU A 343 4.67 1.76 27.98
CA LEU A 343 3.71 2.30 28.95
C LEU A 343 2.26 2.24 28.44
N ALA A 344 2.03 2.60 27.18
CA ALA A 344 0.70 2.52 26.58
C ALA A 344 0.19 1.07 26.50
N ALA A 345 1.05 0.11 26.12
CA ALA A 345 0.70 -1.31 26.12
C ALA A 345 0.36 -1.85 27.51
N LEU A 346 0.98 -1.31 28.56
CA LEU A 346 0.69 -1.65 29.95
C LEU A 346 -0.57 -0.95 30.49
N GLY A 347 -1.24 -0.10 29.71
CA GLY A 347 -2.38 0.69 30.17
C GLY A 347 -1.99 1.70 31.24
N ALA A 348 -0.78 2.27 31.16
CA ALA A 348 -0.27 3.15 32.19
C ALA A 348 -1.18 4.36 32.43
N VAL A 349 -1.37 4.73 33.69
CA VAL A 349 -2.23 5.85 34.13
C VAL A 349 -1.37 7.08 34.49
N PRO A 350 -1.96 8.26 34.70
CA PRO A 350 -1.18 9.42 35.17
C PRO A 350 -0.37 9.10 36.43
N CYS A 351 0.89 9.56 36.47
CA CYS A 351 1.75 9.36 37.64
C CYS A 351 1.19 10.06 38.90
N PRO A 352 1.54 9.55 40.09
CA PRO A 352 1.30 10.27 41.34
C PRO A 352 2.08 11.60 41.37
N ALA A 353 1.77 12.46 42.35
CA ALA A 353 2.37 13.79 42.49
C ALA A 353 3.90 13.76 42.46
N GLU A 354 4.53 12.78 43.11
CA GLU A 354 5.96 12.52 42.98
C GLU A 354 6.23 11.55 41.82
N ILE A 355 6.88 12.04 40.76
CA ILE A 355 7.13 11.24 39.56
C ILE A 355 8.22 10.19 39.83
N PRO A 356 7.92 8.89 39.71
CA PRO A 356 8.88 7.82 39.96
C PRO A 356 10.06 7.86 38.98
N LYS A 357 11.25 7.46 39.43
CA LYS A 357 12.43 7.31 38.55
C LYS A 357 12.18 6.24 37.49
N ASP A 358 11.59 5.11 37.88
CA ASP A 358 11.23 4.03 36.97
C ASP A 358 9.72 4.05 36.65
N LEU A 359 9.37 4.81 35.61
CA LEU A 359 8.01 4.89 35.10
C LEU A 359 7.44 3.53 34.63
N LEU A 360 8.29 2.60 34.17
CA LEU A 360 7.82 1.29 33.69
C LEU A 360 7.40 0.40 34.85
N ALA A 361 8.20 0.37 35.92
CA ALA A 361 7.84 -0.32 37.15
C ALA A 361 6.58 0.27 37.79
N ALA A 362 6.47 1.60 37.79
CA ALA A 362 5.30 2.31 38.32
C ALA A 362 4.07 2.27 37.40
N LYS A 363 4.22 1.80 36.15
CA LYS A 363 3.17 1.79 35.11
C LYS A 363 2.42 3.12 35.02
N CYS A 364 3.17 4.22 34.97
CA CYS A 364 2.59 5.55 34.94
C CYS A 364 3.20 6.47 33.88
N ILE A 365 2.43 7.44 33.41
CA ILE A 365 2.86 8.49 32.49
C ILE A 365 2.83 9.85 33.20
N PRO A 366 3.90 10.67 33.10
CA PRO A 366 3.93 11.97 33.78
C PRO A 366 2.79 12.90 33.34
N PRO A 367 2.14 13.63 34.27
CA PRO A 367 1.07 14.55 33.96
C PRO A 367 1.48 15.57 32.89
N GLY A 368 0.59 15.86 31.94
CA GLY A 368 0.87 16.83 30.88
C GLY A 368 1.88 16.37 29.82
N PHE A 369 2.46 15.15 29.91
CA PHE A 369 3.31 14.60 28.84
C PHE A 369 2.52 14.34 27.55
N MET A 370 1.26 13.94 27.66
CA MET A 370 0.30 13.83 26.57
C MET A 370 -1.08 14.19 27.14
N VAL A 371 -1.96 14.73 26.29
CA VAL A 371 -3.36 14.98 26.66
C VAL A 371 -4.09 13.67 26.93
N GLU A 372 -5.16 13.69 27.72
CA GLU A 372 -5.80 12.48 28.25
C GLU A 372 -6.43 11.64 27.15
N GLY A 373 -7.25 12.26 26.29
CA GLY A 373 -7.89 11.58 25.16
C GLY A 373 -6.86 11.08 24.16
N GLY A 374 -5.79 11.86 23.92
CA GLY A 374 -4.66 11.45 23.10
C GLY A 374 -3.93 10.21 23.66
N TRP A 375 -3.72 10.14 24.98
CA TRP A 375 -3.12 8.97 25.63
C TRP A 375 -4.05 7.75 25.61
N ALA A 376 -5.35 7.95 25.81
CA ALA A 376 -6.34 6.87 25.72
C ALA A 376 -6.34 6.20 24.33
N LYS A 377 -6.22 6.96 23.24
CA LYS A 377 -6.07 6.41 21.87
C LYS A 377 -4.82 5.56 21.71
N MET A 378 -3.72 5.98 22.33
CA MET A 378 -2.47 5.23 22.31
C MET A 378 -2.58 3.92 23.10
N VAL A 379 -3.20 3.95 24.27
CA VAL A 379 -3.45 2.75 25.09
C VAL A 379 -4.32 1.75 24.33
N ASP A 380 -5.45 2.22 23.77
CA ASP A 380 -6.36 1.38 22.98
C ASP A 380 -5.64 0.70 21.82
N TYR A 381 -4.88 1.47 21.02
CA TYR A 381 -4.08 0.90 19.95
C TYR A 381 -3.09 -0.16 20.47
N TYR A 382 -2.30 0.12 21.50
CA TYR A 382 -1.26 -0.82 21.93
C TYR A 382 -1.81 -2.08 22.62
N GLN A 383 -2.98 -2.01 23.25
CA GLN A 383 -3.69 -3.16 23.81
C GLN A 383 -4.40 -3.99 22.74
N ASN A 384 -4.85 -3.36 21.66
CA ASN A 384 -5.62 -4.00 20.58
C ASN A 384 -4.87 -4.08 19.24
N LYS A 385 -3.54 -3.90 19.21
CA LYS A 385 -2.76 -3.80 17.96
C LYS A 385 -2.85 -5.05 17.06
N GLU A 386 -3.11 -6.22 17.66
CA GLU A 386 -3.19 -7.50 16.95
C GLU A 386 -4.50 -7.69 16.17
N THR A 387 -5.53 -6.86 16.42
CA THR A 387 -6.80 -6.89 15.67
C THR A 387 -6.63 -6.50 14.19
N LYS A 388 -5.57 -5.73 13.89
CA LYS A 388 -5.23 -5.24 12.53
C LYS A 388 -6.35 -4.46 11.82
N GLU A 389 -7.27 -3.87 12.58
CA GLU A 389 -8.35 -3.03 12.02
C GLU A 389 -7.90 -1.60 11.69
N TRP A 390 -6.72 -1.22 12.17
CA TRP A 390 -6.13 0.11 12.01
C TRP A 390 -5.72 0.41 10.57
N VAL A 391 -5.76 1.69 10.19
CA VAL A 391 -5.26 2.20 8.91
C VAL A 391 -3.77 2.54 9.07
N PRO A 392 -2.83 1.66 8.66
CA PRO A 392 -1.41 1.90 8.87
C PRO A 392 -0.94 3.20 8.18
N TYR A 393 -1.44 3.41 6.97
CA TYR A 393 -1.22 4.57 6.11
C TYR A 393 -2.34 4.66 5.07
N SER A 394 -2.38 5.76 4.32
CA SER A 394 -3.40 6.04 3.30
C SER A 394 -3.46 4.90 2.28
N THR A 395 -4.48 4.07 2.44
CA THR A 395 -4.74 2.87 1.65
C THR A 395 -6.13 3.02 1.05
N MET A 396 -6.27 2.77 -0.25
CA MET A 396 -7.57 2.89 -0.90
C MET A 396 -8.46 1.72 -0.48
N HIS A 397 -9.62 2.00 0.13
CA HIS A 397 -10.61 1.01 0.55
C HIS A 397 -11.84 1.05 -0.35
N GLU A 398 -11.60 1.09 -1.66
CA GLU A 398 -12.66 1.02 -2.65
C GLU A 398 -12.84 -0.45 -3.07
N PRO A 399 -13.98 -1.08 -2.73
CA PRO A 399 -14.21 -2.47 -3.08
C PRO A 399 -14.35 -2.64 -4.60
N PRO A 400 -14.03 -3.83 -5.13
CA PRO A 400 -14.28 -4.14 -6.53
C PRO A 400 -15.78 -4.17 -6.82
N ALA A 401 -16.13 -4.09 -8.11
CA ALA A 401 -17.52 -4.31 -8.52
C ALA A 401 -17.96 -5.74 -8.16
N LEU A 402 -19.08 -5.85 -7.45
CA LEU A 402 -19.67 -7.11 -7.00
C LEU A 402 -20.83 -7.52 -7.90
N ALA A 403 -21.09 -8.82 -8.00
CA ALA A 403 -22.30 -9.32 -8.62
C ALA A 403 -23.56 -8.78 -7.90
N PRO A 404 -24.69 -8.57 -8.61
CA PRO A 404 -25.89 -7.94 -8.02
C PRO A 404 -26.49 -8.66 -6.80
N TYR A 405 -26.24 -9.96 -6.66
CA TYR A 405 -26.68 -10.86 -5.59
C TYR A 405 -25.61 -11.13 -4.52
N ALA A 406 -24.45 -10.47 -4.64
CA ALA A 406 -23.35 -10.58 -3.70
C ALA A 406 -23.29 -9.36 -2.78
N LYS A 407 -22.97 -9.58 -1.50
CA LYS A 407 -22.89 -8.52 -0.48
C LYS A 407 -21.54 -8.52 0.21
N ALA A 408 -20.86 -7.38 0.15
CA ALA A 408 -19.64 -7.15 0.92
C ALA A 408 -19.95 -6.81 2.39
N SER A 409 -19.07 -7.27 3.27
CA SER A 409 -18.97 -6.91 4.67
C SER A 409 -17.51 -6.66 5.03
N GLY A 410 -17.25 -5.94 6.12
CA GLY A 410 -15.89 -5.55 6.51
C GLY A 410 -15.29 -4.49 5.57
N LYS A 411 -13.99 -4.23 5.74
CA LYS A 411 -13.27 -3.16 5.03
C LYS A 411 -12.39 -3.76 3.94
N PHE A 412 -12.56 -3.34 2.68
CA PHE A 412 -11.71 -3.81 1.58
C PHE A 412 -10.23 -3.51 1.87
N ASN A 413 -9.31 -4.38 1.46
CA ASN A 413 -7.90 -4.38 1.87
C ASN A 413 -7.62 -4.63 3.37
N ALA A 414 -8.62 -5.15 4.11
CA ALA A 414 -8.44 -5.72 5.45
C ALA A 414 -8.86 -7.20 5.48
N LEU A 415 -8.33 -7.96 6.44
CA LEU A 415 -8.64 -9.39 6.61
C LEU A 415 -10.12 -9.66 6.99
N SER A 416 -10.82 -8.62 7.44
CA SER A 416 -12.26 -8.66 7.75
C SER A 416 -13.15 -8.59 6.52
N PHE A 417 -12.63 -8.18 5.35
CA PHE A 417 -13.42 -8.12 4.12
C PHE A 417 -13.94 -9.51 3.72
N ALA A 418 -15.24 -9.59 3.43
CA ALA A 418 -15.87 -10.81 2.95
C ALA A 418 -17.02 -10.49 2.00
N VAL A 419 -17.14 -11.28 0.93
CA VAL A 419 -18.25 -11.24 -0.02
C VAL A 419 -19.09 -12.50 0.17
N SER A 420 -20.34 -12.29 0.55
CA SER A 420 -21.35 -13.33 0.80
C SER A 420 -22.40 -13.35 -0.31
N PHE A 421 -23.07 -14.48 -0.47
CA PHE A 421 -24.06 -14.73 -1.53
C PHE A 421 -25.45 -14.91 -0.93
N ASP A 422 -26.48 -14.55 -1.69
CA ASP A 422 -27.87 -14.79 -1.31
C ASP A 422 -28.62 -15.70 -2.31
N ARG A 423 -29.89 -15.99 -2.01
CA ARG A 423 -30.73 -16.92 -2.79
C ARG A 423 -31.09 -16.41 -4.20
N SER A 424 -30.80 -15.15 -4.51
CA SER A 424 -30.96 -14.62 -5.87
C SER A 424 -29.76 -14.91 -6.78
N THR A 425 -28.72 -15.57 -6.25
CA THR A 425 -27.60 -16.10 -7.04
C THR A 425 -28.15 -17.01 -8.16
N PRO A 426 -27.77 -16.80 -9.43
CA PRO A 426 -28.23 -17.63 -10.52
C PRO A 426 -27.53 -19.00 -10.52
N GLY A 427 -28.18 -19.99 -11.11
CA GLY A 427 -27.57 -21.32 -11.28
C GLY A 427 -27.34 -22.07 -9.97
N LEU A 428 -28.10 -21.76 -8.92
CA LEU A 428 -28.08 -22.55 -7.69
C LEU A 428 -28.58 -23.97 -7.95
N ALA A 429 -27.94 -24.94 -7.31
CA ALA A 429 -28.38 -26.32 -7.31
C ALA A 429 -29.71 -26.46 -6.52
N PRO A 430 -30.58 -27.42 -6.86
CA PRO A 430 -31.89 -27.57 -6.22
C PRO A 430 -31.85 -27.63 -4.68
N GLU A 431 -30.82 -28.28 -4.13
CA GLU A 431 -30.55 -28.40 -2.69
C GLU A 431 -30.31 -27.05 -1.98
N ALA A 432 -29.96 -25.99 -2.70
CA ALA A 432 -29.75 -24.67 -2.15
C ALA A 432 -31.05 -23.94 -1.77
N ALA A 433 -32.22 -24.42 -2.21
CA ALA A 433 -33.50 -23.76 -1.96
C ALA A 433 -33.85 -23.67 -0.46
N SER A 434 -33.36 -24.60 0.36
CA SER A 434 -33.66 -24.68 1.80
C SER A 434 -32.62 -24.05 2.73
N THR A 435 -31.43 -23.65 2.23
CA THR A 435 -30.37 -23.13 3.10
C THR A 435 -30.54 -21.63 3.39
N PRO A 436 -30.33 -21.16 4.63
CA PRO A 436 -30.27 -19.72 4.94
C PRO A 436 -28.96 -19.07 4.47
N VAL A 437 -27.91 -19.84 4.18
CA VAL A 437 -26.59 -19.35 3.77
C VAL A 437 -26.20 -20.00 2.43
N VAL A 438 -26.01 -19.18 1.40
CA VAL A 438 -25.57 -19.64 0.08
C VAL A 438 -24.04 -19.68 0.04
N SER A 439 -23.49 -20.81 -0.40
CA SER A 439 -22.05 -21.00 -0.56
C SER A 439 -21.71 -20.99 -2.05
N PRO A 440 -20.76 -20.15 -2.49
CA PRO A 440 -20.30 -20.17 -3.88
C PRO A 440 -19.66 -21.50 -4.27
N TRP A 441 -19.10 -22.24 -3.31
CA TRP A 441 -18.47 -23.52 -3.58
C TRP A 441 -19.47 -24.67 -3.62
N HIS A 442 -20.45 -24.71 -2.72
CA HIS A 442 -21.31 -25.90 -2.54
C HIS A 442 -22.69 -25.78 -3.17
N HIS A 443 -23.25 -24.56 -3.22
CA HIS A 443 -24.65 -24.34 -3.58
C HIS A 443 -24.85 -23.87 -5.02
N VAL A 444 -23.81 -23.40 -5.71
CA VAL A 444 -23.85 -23.14 -7.16
C VAL A 444 -23.66 -24.47 -7.88
N ALA A 445 -24.52 -24.79 -8.86
CA ALA A 445 -24.40 -26.02 -9.62
C ALA A 445 -23.16 -26.01 -10.51
N LEU A 446 -22.44 -27.13 -10.62
CA LEU A 446 -21.30 -27.25 -11.53
C LEU A 446 -21.68 -27.07 -13.01
N GLY A 447 -22.79 -27.68 -13.43
CA GLY A 447 -23.27 -27.61 -14.81
C GLY A 447 -24.01 -26.31 -15.11
N ALA A 448 -23.78 -25.73 -16.30
CA ALA A 448 -24.54 -24.57 -16.76
C ALA A 448 -26.01 -24.93 -17.04
N PRO A 449 -26.97 -24.03 -16.77
CA PRO A 449 -28.37 -24.21 -17.16
C PRO A 449 -28.48 -24.52 -18.67
N GLY A 450 -29.26 -25.55 -19.03
CA GLY A 450 -29.40 -25.99 -20.42
C GLY A 450 -28.39 -27.05 -20.88
N GLY A 451 -27.46 -27.48 -20.02
CA GLY A 451 -26.60 -28.65 -20.27
C GLY A 451 -25.40 -28.41 -21.18
N HIS A 452 -25.14 -27.17 -21.58
CA HIS A 452 -24.01 -26.80 -22.43
C HIS A 452 -22.98 -26.02 -21.61
N GLY A 453 -21.98 -26.71 -21.06
CA GLY A 453 -20.86 -26.10 -20.32
C GLY A 453 -20.99 -26.15 -18.80
N TYR A 454 -20.20 -25.32 -18.13
CA TYR A 454 -20.01 -25.29 -16.68
C TYR A 454 -20.30 -23.89 -16.14
N GLN A 455 -20.51 -23.77 -14.83
CA GLN A 455 -20.55 -22.48 -14.16
C GLN A 455 -19.22 -22.20 -13.48
N MET A 456 -18.68 -21.01 -13.68
CA MET A 456 -17.54 -20.47 -12.94
C MET A 456 -18.07 -19.50 -11.89
N VAL A 457 -17.49 -19.49 -10.69
CA VAL A 457 -17.65 -18.36 -9.75
C VAL A 457 -16.41 -17.49 -9.83
N VAL A 458 -16.57 -16.24 -10.25
CA VAL A 458 -15.46 -15.30 -10.41
C VAL A 458 -15.00 -14.77 -9.05
N GLU A 459 -13.72 -14.89 -8.77
CA GLU A 459 -13.11 -14.39 -7.53
C GLU A 459 -12.23 -13.17 -7.78
N ILE A 460 -11.40 -13.20 -8.85
CA ILE A 460 -10.50 -12.12 -9.23
C ILE A 460 -10.84 -11.66 -10.65
N PRO A 461 -11.52 -10.51 -10.79
CA PRO A 461 -11.81 -9.93 -12.10
C PRO A 461 -10.56 -9.56 -12.89
N LYS A 462 -10.69 -9.60 -14.22
CA LYS A 462 -9.72 -9.05 -15.15
C LYS A 462 -9.36 -7.59 -14.82
N GLY A 463 -8.08 -7.26 -14.89
CA GLY A 463 -7.56 -5.93 -14.63
C GLY A 463 -7.56 -5.54 -13.16
N THR A 464 -7.51 -6.53 -12.25
CA THR A 464 -7.37 -6.32 -10.81
C THR A 464 -6.16 -7.09 -10.28
N THR A 465 -5.65 -6.71 -9.12
CA THR A 465 -4.49 -7.38 -8.50
C THR A 465 -4.78 -7.98 -7.14
N SER A 466 -5.86 -7.58 -6.46
CA SER A 466 -6.21 -8.14 -5.15
C SER A 466 -6.49 -9.64 -5.25
N LYS A 467 -5.77 -10.44 -4.47
CA LYS A 467 -6.01 -11.88 -4.38
C LYS A 467 -7.23 -12.12 -3.49
N LEU A 468 -8.33 -12.49 -4.12
CA LEU A 468 -9.59 -12.84 -3.48
C LEU A 468 -9.89 -14.30 -3.78
N GLU A 469 -10.24 -15.06 -2.76
CA GLU A 469 -10.47 -16.51 -2.84
C GLU A 469 -11.55 -16.94 -1.83
N VAL A 470 -12.30 -17.96 -2.18
CA VAL A 470 -13.29 -18.62 -1.33
C VAL A 470 -12.62 -19.22 -0.11
N GLN A 471 -13.19 -18.95 1.06
CA GLN A 471 -12.65 -19.43 2.33
C GLN A 471 -13.31 -20.74 2.74
N LYS A 472 -12.64 -21.86 2.44
CA LYS A 472 -13.12 -23.23 2.69
C LYS A 472 -13.61 -23.46 4.12
N GLY A 473 -12.98 -22.85 5.12
CA GLY A 473 -13.30 -23.05 6.53
C GLY A 473 -14.27 -22.06 7.18
N VAL A 474 -14.72 -21.05 6.44
CA VAL A 474 -15.64 -20.04 6.98
C VAL A 474 -17.07 -20.40 6.57
N ALA A 475 -18.03 -20.21 7.49
CA ALA A 475 -19.43 -20.51 7.23
C ALA A 475 -19.95 -19.80 5.97
N GLY A 476 -20.54 -20.58 5.05
CA GLY A 476 -21.00 -20.10 3.74
C GLY A 476 -19.90 -19.89 2.70
N ASN A 477 -18.65 -20.26 2.99
CA ASN A 477 -17.49 -20.11 2.12
C ASN A 477 -17.42 -18.75 1.38
N PRO A 478 -17.47 -17.61 2.10
CA PRO A 478 -17.40 -16.29 1.46
C PRO A 478 -16.07 -16.10 0.73
N ILE A 479 -16.07 -15.25 -0.30
CA ILE A 479 -14.85 -14.80 -0.95
C ILE A 479 -14.19 -13.75 -0.04
N LYS A 480 -12.93 -13.96 0.36
CA LYS A 480 -12.15 -13.05 1.20
C LYS A 480 -10.76 -12.80 0.60
N HIS A 481 -10.03 -11.83 1.14
CA HIS A 481 -8.62 -11.67 0.79
C HIS A 481 -7.80 -12.89 1.20
N ASP A 482 -7.02 -13.41 0.26
CA ASP A 482 -5.91 -14.29 0.59
C ASP A 482 -4.89 -13.50 1.44
N SER A 483 -4.28 -14.17 2.40
CA SER A 483 -3.41 -13.53 3.40
C SER A 483 -2.10 -14.28 3.62
N LYS A 484 -1.03 -13.52 3.79
CA LYS A 484 0.30 -14.07 4.14
C LYS A 484 0.91 -13.24 5.25
N LYS A 485 1.35 -13.90 6.33
CA LYS A 485 1.84 -13.24 7.56
C LYS A 485 0.83 -12.20 8.08
N GLY A 486 -0.46 -12.47 7.89
CA GLY A 486 -1.59 -11.62 8.24
C GLY A 486 -1.56 -10.23 7.59
N LYS A 487 -1.10 -10.14 6.33
CA LYS A 487 -1.34 -9.03 5.40
C LYS A 487 -2.09 -9.58 4.19
N VAL A 488 -2.97 -8.77 3.60
CA VAL A 488 -3.65 -9.11 2.35
C VAL A 488 -2.64 -9.26 1.22
N ARG A 489 -2.92 -10.13 0.24
CA ARG A 489 -2.05 -10.36 -0.92
C ARG A 489 -2.58 -9.68 -2.18
N GLU A 490 -1.65 -9.25 -3.02
CA GLU A 490 -1.92 -8.72 -4.36
C GLU A 490 -0.92 -9.31 -5.36
N TYR A 491 -1.31 -9.42 -6.63
CA TYR A 491 -0.38 -9.72 -7.72
C TYR A 491 0.52 -8.50 -7.98
N THR A 492 1.83 -8.73 -7.86
CA THR A 492 2.87 -7.69 -8.04
C THR A 492 3.54 -7.77 -9.40
N TYR A 493 3.32 -8.85 -10.16
CA TYR A 493 3.89 -9.05 -11.49
C TYR A 493 3.23 -8.20 -12.60
N GLY A 494 2.01 -7.70 -12.39
CA GLY A 494 1.24 -6.93 -13.37
C GLY A 494 -0.27 -7.02 -13.13
N LEU A 495 -1.06 -6.57 -14.10
CA LEU A 495 -2.52 -6.74 -14.09
C LEU A 495 -2.91 -8.09 -14.71
N THR A 496 -3.93 -8.74 -14.14
CA THR A 496 -4.54 -9.90 -14.78
C THR A 496 -5.20 -9.48 -16.09
N PHE A 497 -4.98 -10.23 -17.17
CA PHE A 497 -5.66 -10.03 -18.46
C PHE A 497 -6.78 -11.06 -18.69
N PHE A 498 -7.09 -11.84 -17.66
CA PHE A 498 -8.10 -12.89 -17.58
C PHE A 498 -8.94 -12.72 -16.32
N ASN A 499 -10.12 -13.34 -16.29
CA ASN A 499 -10.88 -13.51 -15.06
C ASN A 499 -10.47 -14.83 -14.40
N TYR A 500 -10.39 -14.87 -13.08
CA TYR A 500 -10.00 -16.03 -12.31
C TYR A 500 -11.05 -16.37 -11.25
N GLY A 501 -11.21 -17.64 -10.96
CA GLY A 501 -12.05 -18.13 -9.90
C GLY A 501 -12.07 -19.64 -9.85
N LEU A 502 -13.18 -20.21 -9.40
CA LEU A 502 -13.31 -21.64 -9.19
C LEU A 502 -14.49 -22.25 -9.96
N LEU A 503 -14.41 -23.56 -10.18
CA LEU A 503 -15.53 -24.41 -10.54
C LEU A 503 -16.25 -24.90 -9.28
N PRO A 504 -17.53 -24.59 -9.09
CA PRO A 504 -18.27 -24.98 -7.89
C PRO A 504 -18.50 -26.48 -7.88
N GLN A 505 -18.71 -27.05 -6.70
CA GLN A 505 -18.91 -28.48 -6.47
C GLN A 505 -17.73 -29.33 -6.99
N THR A 506 -16.51 -28.81 -6.93
CA THR A 506 -15.28 -29.55 -7.25
C THR A 506 -14.30 -29.45 -6.10
N TRP A 507 -13.41 -30.43 -5.96
CA TRP A 507 -12.35 -30.41 -4.95
C TRP A 507 -11.19 -31.30 -5.40
N GLU A 508 -9.97 -30.77 -5.34
CA GLU A 508 -8.74 -31.47 -5.68
C GLU A 508 -8.22 -32.27 -4.47
N ASP A 509 -8.63 -33.54 -4.38
CA ASP A 509 -8.31 -34.41 -3.24
C ASP A 509 -6.79 -34.63 -3.09
N PRO A 510 -6.17 -34.23 -1.97
CA PRO A 510 -4.75 -34.49 -1.69
C PRO A 510 -4.37 -35.97 -1.64
N ALA A 511 -5.34 -36.86 -1.42
CA ALA A 511 -5.11 -38.30 -1.47
C ALA A 511 -5.01 -38.83 -2.91
N HIS A 512 -5.55 -38.11 -3.89
CA HIS A 512 -5.38 -38.44 -5.29
C HIS A 512 -3.95 -38.09 -5.75
N ARG A 513 -3.33 -39.00 -6.50
CA ARG A 513 -1.97 -38.81 -7.04
C ARG A 513 -1.96 -38.93 -8.56
N SER A 514 -1.33 -37.96 -9.20
CA SER A 514 -0.99 -37.98 -10.62
C SER A 514 0.53 -38.00 -10.77
N GLY A 515 1.09 -39.19 -11.05
CA GLY A 515 2.53 -39.43 -10.96
C GLY A 515 3.04 -39.23 -9.53
N ASN A 516 3.98 -38.29 -9.35
CA ASN A 516 4.57 -37.97 -8.04
C ASN A 516 3.85 -36.82 -7.31
N HIS A 517 2.77 -36.28 -7.88
CA HIS A 517 2.11 -35.10 -7.37
C HIS A 517 0.74 -35.39 -6.77
N THR A 518 0.38 -34.68 -5.70
CA THR A 518 -0.94 -34.76 -5.03
C THR A 518 -1.85 -33.61 -5.47
N GLY A 519 -3.16 -33.73 -5.25
CA GLY A 519 -4.07 -32.57 -5.36
C GLY A 519 -3.72 -31.48 -4.33
N ASP A 520 -4.09 -30.23 -4.63
CA ASP A 520 -3.73 -29.03 -3.86
C ASP A 520 -4.70 -28.71 -2.70
N ASN A 521 -5.71 -29.56 -2.49
CA ASN A 521 -6.74 -29.43 -1.46
C ASN A 521 -7.73 -28.27 -1.66
N ASP A 522 -7.82 -27.68 -2.84
CA ASP A 522 -8.68 -26.53 -3.16
C ASP A 522 -9.84 -26.88 -4.12
N PRO A 523 -10.86 -26.01 -4.25
CA PRO A 523 -11.79 -26.07 -5.38
C PRO A 523 -11.01 -25.90 -6.69
N LEU A 524 -11.42 -26.62 -7.74
CA LEU A 524 -10.70 -26.64 -9.00
C LEU A 524 -10.68 -25.24 -9.64
N ASP A 525 -9.47 -24.76 -9.94
CA ASP A 525 -9.25 -23.42 -10.47
C ASP A 525 -9.62 -23.30 -11.95
N ILE A 526 -10.15 -22.13 -12.31
CA ILE A 526 -10.55 -21.82 -13.68
C ILE A 526 -10.17 -20.40 -14.08
N ILE A 527 -9.64 -20.29 -15.31
CA ILE A 527 -9.19 -19.07 -15.96
C ILE A 527 -10.06 -18.82 -17.19
N GLU A 528 -10.85 -17.76 -17.15
CA GLU A 528 -11.71 -17.33 -18.24
C GLU A 528 -11.02 -16.23 -19.05
N LEU A 529 -10.82 -16.48 -20.35
CA LEU A 529 -9.91 -15.73 -21.23
C LEU A 529 -10.60 -14.70 -22.13
N GLY A 530 -11.89 -14.46 -21.92
CA GLY A 530 -12.71 -13.58 -22.75
C GLY A 530 -12.35 -12.10 -22.67
N GLY A 531 -13.02 -11.33 -23.52
CA GLY A 531 -12.83 -9.89 -23.62
C GLY A 531 -13.30 -9.13 -22.38
N ALA A 532 -14.43 -9.57 -21.81
CA ALA A 532 -15.15 -8.85 -20.77
C ALA A 532 -14.48 -8.91 -19.39
N LYS A 533 -14.55 -7.80 -18.64
CA LYS A 533 -14.25 -7.78 -17.20
C LYS A 533 -15.49 -8.22 -16.43
N ARG A 534 -15.36 -9.25 -15.60
CA ARG A 534 -16.43 -9.77 -14.73
C ARG A 534 -16.44 -9.08 -13.36
N ARG A 535 -17.39 -9.43 -12.51
CA ARG A 535 -17.53 -8.93 -11.14
C ARG A 535 -17.14 -9.99 -10.12
N VAL A 536 -16.70 -9.57 -8.94
CA VAL A 536 -16.44 -10.50 -7.83
C VAL A 536 -17.76 -11.17 -7.43
N GLY A 537 -17.72 -12.50 -7.32
CA GLY A 537 -18.85 -13.37 -7.04
C GLY A 537 -19.80 -13.59 -8.22
N GLU A 538 -19.44 -13.17 -9.43
CA GLU A 538 -20.29 -13.43 -10.59
C GLU A 538 -20.24 -14.90 -10.99
N VAL A 539 -21.41 -15.52 -11.11
CA VAL A 539 -21.60 -16.86 -11.67
C VAL A 539 -21.72 -16.73 -13.19
N VAL A 540 -20.77 -17.30 -13.92
CA VAL A 540 -20.64 -17.16 -15.37
C VAL A 540 -20.70 -18.53 -16.03
N PRO A 541 -21.65 -18.77 -16.96
CA PRO A 541 -21.62 -19.95 -17.82
C PRO A 541 -20.42 -19.91 -18.76
N VAL A 542 -19.61 -20.96 -18.76
CA VAL A 542 -18.38 -21.08 -19.55
C VAL A 542 -18.30 -22.42 -20.27
N LYS A 543 -17.52 -22.45 -21.35
CA LYS A 543 -17.07 -23.70 -21.98
C LYS A 543 -15.58 -23.90 -21.78
N VAL A 544 -15.20 -25.15 -21.57
CA VAL A 544 -13.83 -25.57 -21.32
C VAL A 544 -13.08 -25.72 -22.64
N LEU A 545 -11.87 -25.17 -22.69
CA LEU A 545 -10.98 -25.21 -23.84
C LEU A 545 -9.81 -26.19 -23.62
N GLY A 546 -9.31 -26.30 -22.38
CA GLY A 546 -8.15 -27.11 -22.03
C GLY A 546 -7.75 -26.95 -20.56
N ASN A 547 -6.55 -27.41 -20.21
CA ASN A 547 -6.03 -27.43 -18.84
C ASN A 547 -4.51 -27.20 -18.82
N LEU A 548 -4.05 -26.29 -17.97
CA LEU A 548 -2.63 -26.13 -17.64
C LEU A 548 -2.36 -26.65 -16.24
N LYS A 549 -1.27 -27.41 -16.09
CA LYS A 549 -0.90 -28.07 -14.83
C LYS A 549 0.32 -27.38 -14.23
N LEU A 550 0.12 -26.63 -13.15
CA LEU A 550 1.20 -26.01 -12.38
C LEU A 550 1.71 -27.02 -11.35
N ILE A 551 3.02 -27.12 -11.20
CA ILE A 551 3.65 -27.91 -10.15
C ILE A 551 4.11 -26.92 -9.08
N ASP A 552 3.48 -26.96 -7.90
CA ASP A 552 3.85 -26.13 -6.75
C ASP A 552 4.16 -27.01 -5.55
N GLN A 553 5.42 -27.00 -5.09
CA GLN A 553 5.84 -27.71 -3.86
C GLN A 553 5.46 -29.20 -3.77
N GLY A 554 5.33 -29.88 -4.92
CA GLY A 554 4.95 -31.28 -5.00
C GLY A 554 3.46 -31.52 -5.24
N GLU A 555 2.64 -30.47 -5.20
CA GLU A 555 1.22 -30.49 -5.56
C GLU A 555 1.06 -30.21 -7.07
N LEU A 556 0.05 -30.85 -7.67
CA LEU A 556 -0.40 -30.59 -9.04
C LEU A 556 -1.62 -29.68 -8.93
N ASP A 557 -1.46 -28.45 -9.38
CA ASP A 557 -2.47 -27.40 -9.35
C ASP A 557 -3.03 -27.22 -10.78
N HIS A 558 -4.29 -27.60 -10.95
CA HIS A 558 -4.97 -27.59 -12.24
C HIS A 558 -5.61 -26.24 -12.55
N LYS A 559 -5.16 -25.58 -13.63
CA LYS A 559 -5.75 -24.35 -14.16
C LYS A 559 -6.58 -24.64 -15.40
N ILE A 560 -7.88 -24.84 -15.20
CA ILE A 560 -8.83 -25.06 -16.30
C ILE A 560 -8.93 -23.79 -17.15
N LEU A 561 -8.77 -23.92 -18.46
CA LEU A 561 -8.88 -22.82 -19.42
C LEU A 561 -10.29 -22.80 -20.00
N ALA A 562 -10.93 -21.63 -20.00
CA ALA A 562 -12.31 -21.50 -20.44
C ALA A 562 -12.59 -20.18 -21.17
N LEU A 563 -13.72 -20.16 -21.87
CA LEU A 563 -14.31 -18.96 -22.46
C LEU A 563 -15.77 -18.86 -22.03
N ALA A 564 -16.21 -17.66 -21.65
CA ALA A 564 -17.61 -17.43 -21.35
C ALA A 564 -18.52 -17.71 -22.56
N LEU A 565 -19.70 -18.29 -22.31
CA LEU A 565 -20.66 -18.62 -23.38
C LEU A 565 -21.27 -17.38 -24.04
N ASP A 566 -21.27 -16.24 -23.34
CA ASP A 566 -21.71 -14.93 -23.84
C ASP A 566 -20.57 -14.12 -24.50
N ASP A 567 -19.35 -14.66 -24.59
CA ASP A 567 -18.25 -13.97 -25.28
C ASP A 567 -18.54 -13.89 -26.79
N PRO A 568 -18.29 -12.75 -27.47
CA PRO A 568 -18.50 -12.62 -28.91
C PRO A 568 -17.77 -13.67 -29.77
N LYS A 569 -16.65 -14.23 -29.28
CA LYS A 569 -15.87 -15.28 -29.94
C LYS A 569 -16.28 -16.69 -29.53
N ALA A 570 -17.30 -16.86 -28.67
CA ALA A 570 -17.77 -18.17 -28.24
C ALA A 570 -18.26 -19.06 -29.40
N GLY A 571 -18.68 -18.52 -30.55
CA GLY A 571 -18.96 -19.37 -31.72
C GLY A 571 -17.71 -20.01 -32.32
N ALA A 572 -16.59 -19.29 -32.34
CA ALA A 572 -15.37 -19.64 -33.08
C ALA A 572 -14.32 -20.40 -32.23
N VAL A 573 -14.28 -20.17 -30.92
CA VAL A 573 -13.22 -20.69 -30.04
C VAL A 573 -13.68 -21.93 -29.28
N ASN A 574 -13.44 -23.15 -29.76
CA ASN A 574 -13.90 -24.39 -29.09
C ASN A 574 -12.77 -25.25 -28.53
N SER A 575 -11.53 -24.85 -28.76
CA SER A 575 -10.32 -25.52 -28.33
C SER A 575 -9.20 -24.51 -28.07
N VAL A 576 -8.10 -24.97 -27.47
CA VAL A 576 -6.87 -24.17 -27.33
C VAL A 576 -6.29 -23.76 -28.69
N ALA A 577 -6.41 -24.62 -29.71
CA ALA A 577 -5.96 -24.29 -31.07
C ALA A 577 -6.81 -23.15 -31.68
N ASP A 578 -8.12 -23.16 -31.44
CA ASP A 578 -8.98 -22.06 -31.86
C ASP A 578 -8.69 -20.78 -31.07
N LEU A 579 -8.39 -20.89 -29.77
CA LEU A 579 -8.01 -19.74 -28.94
C LEU A 579 -6.79 -19.05 -29.52
N GLU A 580 -5.72 -19.78 -29.87
CA GLU A 580 -4.52 -19.17 -30.44
C GLU A 580 -4.78 -18.56 -31.82
N ARG A 581 -5.66 -19.18 -32.62
CA ARG A 581 -6.04 -18.64 -33.93
C ARG A 581 -6.86 -17.35 -33.81
N GLU A 582 -7.85 -17.32 -32.92
CA GLU A 582 -8.80 -16.22 -32.79
C GLU A 582 -8.33 -15.11 -31.83
N MET A 583 -7.44 -15.43 -30.91
CA MET A 583 -6.93 -14.56 -29.85
C MET A 583 -5.41 -14.75 -29.70
N PRO A 584 -4.62 -14.47 -30.76
CA PRO A 584 -3.20 -14.79 -30.81
C PRO A 584 -2.42 -14.11 -29.68
N GLY A 585 -1.48 -14.85 -29.08
CA GLY A 585 -0.62 -14.37 -27.99
C GLY A 585 -1.24 -14.45 -26.58
N VAL A 586 -2.54 -14.74 -26.44
CA VAL A 586 -3.17 -14.89 -25.12
C VAL A 586 -2.61 -16.11 -24.37
N LEU A 587 -2.47 -17.25 -25.04
CA LEU A 587 -1.94 -18.47 -24.41
C LEU A 587 -0.46 -18.32 -24.03
N PRO A 588 0.45 -17.85 -24.92
CA PRO A 588 1.84 -17.56 -24.53
C PRO A 588 1.95 -16.59 -23.37
N ALA A 589 1.14 -15.53 -23.34
CA ALA A 589 1.10 -14.58 -22.23
C ALA A 589 0.63 -15.23 -20.92
N LEU A 590 -0.31 -16.18 -20.99
CA LEU A 590 -0.81 -16.91 -19.82
C LEU A 590 0.24 -17.86 -19.26
N VAL A 591 0.92 -18.61 -20.11
CA VAL A 591 2.01 -19.50 -19.71
C VAL A 591 3.13 -18.70 -19.03
N ASP A 592 3.57 -17.59 -19.63
CA ASP A 592 4.55 -16.68 -19.05
C ASP A 592 4.08 -16.13 -17.69
N TRP A 593 2.82 -15.68 -17.62
CA TRP A 593 2.22 -15.17 -16.39
C TRP A 593 2.23 -16.21 -15.27
N LEU A 594 1.73 -17.42 -15.53
CA LEU A 594 1.66 -18.51 -14.54
C LEU A 594 3.04 -18.94 -14.04
N LYS A 595 4.05 -18.92 -14.90
CA LYS A 595 5.44 -19.20 -14.52
C LYS A 595 6.04 -18.09 -13.64
N MET A 596 5.73 -16.83 -13.95
CA MET A 596 6.49 -15.70 -13.43
C MET A 596 5.82 -14.95 -12.28
N TYR A 597 4.50 -15.07 -12.07
CA TYR A 597 3.76 -14.16 -11.16
C TYR A 597 4.23 -14.17 -9.70
N LYS A 598 4.86 -15.27 -9.25
CA LYS A 598 5.39 -15.41 -7.89
C LYS A 598 6.83 -14.85 -7.74
N THR A 599 7.51 -14.54 -8.85
CA THR A 599 8.92 -14.11 -8.83
C THR A 599 9.12 -12.74 -8.17
N THR A 600 8.15 -11.84 -8.33
CA THR A 600 8.12 -10.53 -7.65
C THR A 600 7.90 -10.64 -6.14
N ASP A 601 7.44 -11.79 -5.65
CA ASP A 601 7.38 -12.13 -4.22
C ASP A 601 8.69 -12.79 -3.71
N GLY A 602 9.74 -12.83 -4.54
CA GLY A 602 11.03 -13.45 -4.23
C GLY A 602 11.00 -14.98 -4.28
N LYS A 603 9.99 -15.59 -4.92
CA LYS A 603 9.96 -17.04 -5.19
C LYS A 603 10.66 -17.36 -6.50
N GLU A 604 11.01 -18.63 -6.67
CA GLU A 604 11.52 -19.14 -7.96
C GLU A 604 10.42 -19.14 -9.04
N VAL A 605 10.84 -19.35 -10.28
CA VAL A 605 9.94 -19.51 -11.42
C VAL A 605 9.11 -20.78 -11.22
N ASN A 606 7.78 -20.68 -11.36
CA ASN A 606 6.93 -21.87 -11.27
C ASN A 606 7.17 -22.80 -12.47
N VAL A 607 6.98 -24.09 -12.24
CA VAL A 607 7.12 -25.12 -13.27
C VAL A 607 5.73 -25.56 -13.71
N LEU A 608 5.52 -25.63 -15.03
CA LEU A 608 4.36 -26.31 -15.59
C LEU A 608 4.75 -27.75 -15.95
N ALA A 609 3.84 -28.70 -15.79
CA ALA A 609 4.05 -30.06 -16.28
C ALA A 609 4.22 -30.09 -17.82
N SER A 610 3.59 -29.16 -18.51
CA SER A 610 3.72 -28.90 -19.95
C SER A 610 3.33 -27.46 -20.24
N ASP A 611 4.03 -26.82 -21.18
CA ASP A 611 3.67 -25.49 -21.71
C ASP A 611 2.51 -25.56 -22.72
N VAL A 612 2.24 -26.75 -23.24
CA VAL A 612 1.07 -27.04 -24.09
C VAL A 612 -0.06 -27.51 -23.18
N PRO A 613 -1.23 -26.84 -23.19
CA PRO A 613 -2.37 -27.29 -22.40
C PRO A 613 -2.91 -28.64 -22.87
N ASP A 614 -3.48 -29.40 -21.95
CA ASP A 614 -4.26 -30.59 -22.28
C ASP A 614 -5.53 -30.18 -23.04
N SER A 615 -6.13 -31.15 -23.75
CA SER A 615 -7.35 -30.95 -24.52
C SER A 615 -8.57 -30.63 -23.64
N ALA A 616 -9.63 -30.11 -24.26
CA ALA A 616 -10.89 -29.85 -23.57
C ALA A 616 -11.48 -31.13 -22.94
N ASP A 617 -11.31 -32.30 -23.55
CA ASP A 617 -11.87 -33.54 -23.04
C ASP A 617 -11.08 -34.09 -21.84
N GLU A 618 -9.75 -33.95 -21.86
CA GLU A 618 -8.92 -34.24 -20.68
C GLU A 618 -9.25 -33.29 -19.52
N ALA A 619 -9.44 -32.00 -19.81
CA ALA A 619 -9.87 -31.02 -18.81
C ALA A 619 -11.24 -31.38 -18.21
N LYS A 620 -12.23 -31.79 -19.02
CA LYS A 620 -13.54 -32.26 -18.52
C LYS A 620 -13.43 -33.53 -17.67
N ALA A 621 -12.48 -34.43 -17.97
CA ALA A 621 -12.22 -35.60 -17.15
C ALA A 621 -11.70 -35.22 -15.76
N VAL A 622 -10.78 -34.24 -15.69
CA VAL A 622 -10.31 -33.66 -14.40
C VAL A 622 -11.48 -33.03 -13.64
N ILE A 623 -12.32 -32.23 -14.30
CA ILE A 623 -13.51 -31.63 -13.66
C ILE A 623 -14.44 -32.70 -13.07
N THR A 624 -14.69 -33.77 -13.82
CA THR A 624 -15.54 -34.89 -13.38
C THR A 624 -14.93 -35.59 -12.16
N GLN A 625 -13.63 -35.86 -12.20
CA GLN A 625 -12.89 -36.44 -11.08
C GLN A 625 -12.98 -35.58 -9.82
N CYS A 626 -12.72 -34.26 -9.94
CA CYS A 626 -12.79 -33.33 -8.80
C CYS A 626 -14.22 -33.17 -8.28
N ASN A 627 -15.23 -33.26 -9.15
CA ASN A 627 -16.63 -33.28 -8.74
C ASN A 627 -16.99 -34.55 -7.94
N ASP A 628 -16.51 -35.71 -8.38
CA ASP A 628 -16.71 -36.96 -7.65
C ASP A 628 -15.97 -36.99 -6.30
N ALA A 629 -14.78 -36.41 -6.25
CA ALA A 629 -14.05 -36.19 -5.00
C ALA A 629 -14.82 -35.24 -4.05
N TRP A 630 -15.34 -34.13 -4.56
CA TRP A 630 -16.18 -33.21 -3.79
C TRP A 630 -17.46 -33.89 -3.26
N LYS A 631 -18.17 -34.67 -4.08
CA LYS A 631 -19.35 -35.43 -3.64
C LYS A 631 -19.02 -36.36 -2.47
N LYS A 632 -17.89 -37.07 -2.56
CA LYS A 632 -17.40 -37.92 -1.45
C LYS A 632 -17.08 -37.09 -0.22
N LEU A 633 -16.38 -35.96 -0.37
CA LEU A 633 -16.06 -35.05 0.72
C LEU A 633 -17.33 -34.53 1.43
N ALA A 634 -18.31 -34.06 0.66
CA ALA A 634 -19.57 -33.52 1.16
C ALA A 634 -20.39 -34.58 1.93
N VAL A 635 -20.43 -35.82 1.44
CA VAL A 635 -21.18 -36.92 2.09
C VAL A 635 -20.45 -37.45 3.33
N THR A 636 -19.15 -37.72 3.21
CA THR A 636 -18.39 -38.44 4.25
C THR A 636 -17.88 -37.53 5.35
N LYS A 637 -17.83 -36.21 5.10
CA LYS A 637 -17.16 -35.23 5.97
C LYS A 637 -15.74 -35.72 6.33
N ALA A 638 -15.05 -36.27 5.33
CA ALA A 638 -13.86 -37.11 5.48
C ALA A 638 -12.85 -36.54 6.49
N VAL A 639 -12.67 -37.26 7.59
CA VAL A 639 -11.65 -37.01 8.61
C VAL A 639 -10.34 -37.57 8.07
N PRO A 640 -9.54 -36.74 7.37
CA PRO A 640 -8.65 -35.85 8.11
C PRO A 640 -8.80 -34.36 7.79
N TYR A 641 -9.71 -33.97 6.90
CA TYR A 641 -9.84 -32.57 6.46
C TYR A 641 -10.75 -31.76 7.42
N THR A 642 -10.36 -31.76 8.69
CA THR A 642 -11.04 -31.02 9.78
C THR A 642 -10.74 -29.54 9.65
N GLY A 643 -11.63 -28.79 9.01
CA GLY A 643 -11.45 -27.35 8.85
C GLY A 643 -12.29 -26.73 7.76
N PHE A 644 -13.00 -27.53 6.95
CA PHE A 644 -13.92 -27.03 5.94
C PHE A 644 -15.33 -26.86 6.51
N TRP A 645 -16.01 -25.81 6.06
CA TRP A 645 -17.45 -25.70 6.16
C TRP A 645 -18.05 -26.43 4.96
N LEU A 646 -18.72 -27.54 5.22
CA LEU A 646 -19.32 -28.46 4.24
C LEU A 646 -20.86 -28.44 4.36
N PRO A 647 -21.61 -28.77 3.30
CA PRO A 647 -23.07 -28.76 3.31
C PRO A 647 -23.71 -29.81 4.23
#